data_AF-A0A7V4BUH8-F1
#
_entry.id   AF-A0A7V4BUH8-F1
#
_cell.length_a   1.000
_cell.length_b   1.000
_cell.length_c   1.000
_cell.angle_alpha   90.00
_cell.angle_beta   90.00
_cell.angle_gamma   90.00
#
_symmetry.space_group_name_H-M   'P 1'
#
loop_
_entity.id
_entity.type
_entity.pdbx_description
1 polymer ?
#
loop_
_entity_poly.entity_id
_entity_poly.type
_entity_poly.pdbx_seq_one_letter_code
_entity_poly.pdbx_strand_id
1 'polypeptide(L)'
;MYFSLDELAQITGATLLGQKQGYVKRLIIDSRLIVSPNEALFVAIRGERHDGHKFIPEIYQKKGIRYFLVERPDDRLLTDPDVCFLVVSDTLLAFQQIAAYYRQQFSIPVVGITGSNGKTIVKEWAFHILQAQFKVIRSPKSYNSQTGVPLSVIQLEPSAQIALFEAGISQKGEMERLERIIRPTVGIFTHIGNAHQENFSTLEEKIDEKLKLFQSCEALIYCADHQLIDDRIRKLGYDRHCRLLTWSFSRPATLQIVSIEVRGQRAQMVGVYQQQHLTIEIPFTDKASIENATHCWLLVLYLGVPHEIIARQIATLPTVALRLEQVPAINGCTLINDSYNSDLTSLSVALDFLMQQQHPRKTLILSDMLQTGEADTILCQKIARLIAEKKVDRLIGIGQVLYQHAGLFDCEKEFYLTTDEFIERFQPSRFQHEAILLKGARYFAFERISSLLEQKIHRTVLEINLNALVHNLNFYRSKLRPGTKIVVMVKALSYGSGGYEIASLLEFHKIDYLAVAYVDEGIALRKANITLPIMVMSPEAGSIQSLIDYQLEPEVYSFEILDEILNEAQRQQLLHFPVHIKVDTGMHRLGFMSDDIPALCDRLKNTSHLRVKSVFSHLAASDEVVHDAYTLRQIENFQQVCHRMRELLGYAFDRHILNSAGIERFPEYQMEMVRLGIGLYGVSAFHQQRLQTVSTLKTHITQIKTIKKGESVGYGRRAIVDRDTRVAILPIGYADGYTRRLSHKGRVWINGQFVPLIGNICMDMCMIDVTDVPAKVNDEVELFGSHVTVQELADITGTIPYEILTSISERVKRIYVNE
;
A
#
# COMPACT_ATOMS: atom_id res chain seq x y z
N MET A 1 -6.63 -2.25 -22.28
CA MET A 1 -5.87 -3.06 -23.25
C MET A 1 -6.75 -4.18 -23.79
N TYR A 2 -6.75 -4.39 -25.11
CA TYR A 2 -7.48 -5.46 -25.79
C TYR A 2 -6.68 -5.86 -27.02
N PHE A 3 -6.12 -7.08 -27.04
CA PHE A 3 -5.32 -7.59 -28.15
C PHE A 3 -5.80 -8.97 -28.57
N SER A 4 -5.81 -9.27 -29.86
CA SER A 4 -5.99 -10.67 -30.31
C SER A 4 -4.69 -11.46 -30.17
N LEU A 5 -4.77 -12.79 -30.10
CA LEU A 5 -3.58 -13.65 -30.06
C LEU A 5 -2.71 -13.49 -31.32
N ASP A 6 -3.34 -13.35 -32.49
CA ASP A 6 -2.64 -13.10 -33.76
C ASP A 6 -1.93 -11.74 -33.76
N GLU A 7 -2.56 -10.70 -33.22
CA GLU A 7 -1.95 -9.38 -33.09
C GLU A 7 -0.73 -9.43 -32.16
N LEU A 8 -0.84 -10.12 -31.02
CA LEU A 8 0.30 -10.31 -30.11
C LEU A 8 1.43 -11.09 -30.79
N ALA A 9 1.12 -12.11 -31.58
CA ALA A 9 2.11 -12.85 -32.35
C ALA A 9 2.82 -11.96 -33.38
N GLN A 10 2.08 -11.09 -34.08
CA GLN A 10 2.67 -10.12 -35.00
C GLN A 10 3.57 -9.10 -34.29
N ILE A 11 3.14 -8.56 -33.14
CA ILE A 11 3.92 -7.58 -32.37
C ILE A 11 5.23 -8.19 -31.85
N THR A 12 5.18 -9.43 -31.38
CA THR A 12 6.29 -10.09 -30.68
C THR A 12 7.14 -10.99 -31.58
N GLY A 13 6.68 -11.27 -32.80
CA GLY A 13 7.23 -12.33 -33.65
C GLY A 13 7.01 -13.74 -33.09
N ALA A 14 6.06 -13.92 -32.18
CA ALA A 14 5.82 -15.21 -31.53
C ALA A 14 5.24 -16.25 -32.49
N THR A 15 5.63 -17.50 -32.30
CA THR A 15 4.93 -18.64 -32.91
C THR A 15 3.79 -19.08 -32.00
N LEU A 16 2.55 -19.11 -32.52
CA LEU A 16 1.37 -19.58 -31.78
C LEU A 16 1.27 -21.10 -31.82
N LEU A 17 1.25 -21.74 -30.65
CA LEU A 17 0.99 -23.17 -30.46
C LEU A 17 -0.29 -23.38 -29.63
N GLY A 18 -1.15 -24.32 -30.04
CA GLY A 18 -2.45 -24.57 -29.41
C GLY A 18 -3.60 -23.72 -29.98
N GLN A 19 -4.50 -23.21 -29.13
CA GLN A 19 -5.64 -22.37 -29.51
C GLN A 19 -5.19 -21.08 -30.19
N LYS A 20 -5.60 -20.84 -31.44
CA LYS A 20 -5.18 -19.65 -32.21
C LYS A 20 -6.18 -18.49 -32.15
N GLN A 21 -7.40 -18.74 -31.68
CA GLN A 21 -8.44 -17.72 -31.58
C GLN A 21 -8.64 -17.33 -30.12
N GLY A 22 -8.54 -16.04 -29.81
CA GLY A 22 -8.69 -15.55 -28.46
C GLY A 22 -8.26 -14.09 -28.35
N TYR A 23 -8.59 -13.49 -27.21
CA TYR A 23 -8.22 -12.11 -26.92
C TYR A 23 -7.70 -11.96 -25.50
N VAL A 24 -6.74 -11.06 -25.34
CA VAL A 24 -6.04 -10.75 -24.11
C VAL A 24 -6.40 -9.34 -23.68
N LYS A 25 -6.97 -9.22 -22.48
CA LYS A 25 -7.25 -7.93 -21.84
C LYS A 25 -6.22 -7.55 -20.78
N ARG A 26 -5.43 -8.51 -20.28
CA ARG A 26 -4.50 -8.31 -19.16
C ARG A 26 -3.19 -9.06 -19.37
N LEU A 27 -2.08 -8.43 -19.04
CA LEU A 27 -0.75 -9.05 -18.95
C LEU A 27 -0.40 -9.26 -17.48
N ILE A 28 0.14 -10.42 -17.14
CA ILE A 28 0.49 -10.79 -15.77
C ILE A 28 1.90 -11.38 -15.76
N ILE A 29 2.77 -10.88 -14.88
CA ILE A 29 4.12 -11.45 -14.67
C ILE A 29 4.29 -12.14 -13.32
N ASP A 30 3.34 -11.93 -12.39
CA ASP A 30 3.35 -12.52 -11.05
C ASP A 30 2.14 -13.43 -10.86
N SER A 31 2.41 -14.71 -10.64
CA SER A 31 1.39 -15.77 -10.49
C SER A 31 0.45 -15.54 -9.30
N ARG A 32 0.86 -14.75 -8.31
CA ARG A 32 0.06 -14.41 -7.12
C ARG A 32 -1.01 -13.36 -7.41
N LEU A 33 -0.80 -12.52 -8.43
CA LEU A 33 -1.68 -11.40 -8.77
C LEU A 33 -2.81 -11.79 -9.76
N ILE A 34 -3.03 -13.09 -9.99
CA ILE A 34 -4.05 -13.59 -10.92
C ILE A 34 -5.44 -13.55 -10.28
N VAL A 35 -6.28 -12.61 -10.73
CA VAL A 35 -7.65 -12.36 -10.18
C VAL A 35 -8.76 -12.71 -11.18
N SER A 36 -8.48 -12.68 -12.49
CA SER A 36 -9.44 -13.06 -13.54
C SER A 36 -8.68 -13.78 -14.65
N PRO A 37 -8.80 -15.10 -14.76
CA PRO A 37 -7.93 -15.87 -15.65
C PRO A 37 -8.37 -15.87 -17.10
N ASN A 38 -9.68 -15.73 -17.33
CA ASN A 38 -10.22 -15.60 -18.68
C ASN A 38 -9.64 -14.32 -19.30
N GLU A 39 -9.08 -14.43 -20.50
CA GLU A 39 -8.51 -13.31 -21.26
C GLU A 39 -7.24 -12.69 -20.65
N ALA A 40 -6.56 -13.39 -19.75
CA ALA A 40 -5.26 -12.98 -19.21
C ALA A 40 -4.11 -13.78 -19.86
N LEU A 41 -3.03 -13.08 -20.19
CA LEU A 41 -1.79 -13.65 -20.68
C LEU A 41 -0.73 -13.62 -19.58
N PHE A 42 -0.25 -14.79 -19.18
CA PHE A 42 0.87 -14.90 -18.25
C PHE A 42 2.20 -14.80 -19.03
N VAL A 43 3.07 -13.90 -18.61
CA VAL A 43 4.37 -13.63 -19.21
C VAL A 43 5.44 -14.29 -18.34
N ALA A 44 6.01 -15.38 -18.82
CA ALA A 44 7.02 -16.16 -18.10
C ALA A 44 8.40 -15.50 -18.19
N ILE A 45 8.66 -14.51 -17.33
CA ILE A 45 9.96 -13.81 -17.29
C ILE A 45 11.01 -14.69 -16.62
N ARG A 46 12.21 -14.74 -17.21
CA ARG A 46 13.39 -15.37 -16.63
C ARG A 46 14.33 -14.30 -16.06
N GLY A 47 14.55 -14.34 -14.75
CA GLY A 47 15.53 -13.51 -14.04
C GLY A 47 16.71 -14.32 -13.54
N GLU A 48 17.68 -13.67 -12.90
CA GLU A 48 18.90 -14.33 -12.39
C GLU A 48 18.64 -15.41 -11.33
N ARG A 49 17.56 -15.26 -10.54
CA ARG A 49 17.22 -16.15 -9.42
C ARG A 49 15.86 -16.84 -9.56
N HIS A 50 15.03 -16.43 -10.52
CA HIS A 50 13.65 -16.87 -10.65
C HIS A 50 13.30 -17.12 -12.12
N ASP A 51 12.54 -18.18 -12.39
CA ASP A 51 12.13 -18.55 -13.75
C ASP A 51 10.62 -18.73 -13.79
N GLY A 52 9.95 -17.80 -14.47
CA GLY A 52 8.49 -17.76 -14.62
C GLY A 52 7.90 -19.04 -15.23
N HIS A 53 8.68 -19.77 -16.04
CA HIS A 53 8.21 -20.98 -16.72
C HIS A 53 7.86 -22.10 -15.73
N LYS A 54 8.54 -22.13 -14.57
CA LYS A 54 8.32 -23.15 -13.54
C LYS A 54 6.91 -23.09 -12.92
N PHE A 55 6.24 -21.95 -13.02
CA PHE A 55 4.91 -21.74 -12.43
C PHE A 55 3.77 -22.05 -13.40
N ILE A 56 4.04 -22.29 -14.68
CA ILE A 56 3.02 -22.54 -15.71
C ILE A 56 2.06 -23.68 -15.34
N PRO A 57 2.52 -24.87 -14.88
CA PRO A 57 1.61 -25.95 -14.51
C PRO A 57 0.65 -25.57 -13.39
N GLU A 58 1.16 -24.88 -12.37
CA GLU A 58 0.35 -24.43 -11.23
C GLU A 58 -0.66 -23.37 -11.65
N ILE A 59 -0.24 -22.40 -12.46
CA ILE A 59 -1.07 -21.32 -12.96
C ILE A 59 -2.20 -21.88 -13.85
N TYR A 60 -1.88 -22.81 -14.74
CA TYR A 60 -2.86 -23.47 -15.60
C TYR A 60 -3.89 -24.26 -14.77
N GLN A 61 -3.44 -25.09 -13.82
CA GLN A 61 -4.32 -25.97 -13.03
C GLN A 61 -5.13 -25.23 -11.97
N LYS A 62 -4.48 -24.40 -11.14
CA LYS A 62 -5.12 -23.77 -9.97
C LYS A 62 -5.74 -22.41 -10.27
N LYS A 63 -5.19 -21.69 -11.25
CA LYS A 63 -5.63 -20.31 -11.56
C LYS A 63 -6.44 -20.23 -12.85
N GLY A 64 -6.40 -21.24 -13.72
CA GLY A 64 -7.26 -21.31 -14.90
C GLY A 64 -6.79 -20.46 -16.08
N ILE A 65 -5.56 -19.94 -16.07
CA ILE A 65 -5.01 -19.20 -17.22
C ILE A 65 -4.83 -20.16 -18.39
N ARG A 66 -5.07 -19.64 -19.59
CA ARG A 66 -4.97 -20.40 -20.84
C ARG A 66 -3.97 -19.83 -21.83
N TYR A 67 -3.53 -18.59 -21.65
CA TYR A 67 -2.59 -17.93 -22.57
C TYR A 67 -1.26 -17.68 -21.88
N PHE A 68 -0.16 -18.10 -22.51
CA PHE A 68 1.19 -18.02 -21.95
C PHE A 68 2.18 -17.46 -22.97
N LEU A 69 2.95 -16.42 -22.60
CA LEU A 69 4.08 -15.91 -23.37
C LEU A 69 5.36 -16.50 -22.78
N VAL A 70 6.06 -17.32 -23.56
CA VAL A 70 7.11 -18.22 -23.08
C VAL A 70 8.29 -18.28 -24.05
N GLU A 71 9.46 -18.60 -23.52
CA GLU A 71 10.63 -18.99 -24.34
C GLU A 71 10.53 -20.45 -24.78
N ARG A 72 9.93 -21.28 -23.92
CA ARG A 72 9.72 -22.72 -24.16
C ARG A 72 8.33 -23.12 -23.68
N PRO A 73 7.50 -23.74 -24.55
CA PRO A 73 6.18 -24.22 -24.14
C PRO A 73 6.31 -25.39 -23.16
N ASP A 74 5.25 -25.60 -22.37
CA ASP A 74 5.13 -26.82 -21.57
C ASP A 74 4.47 -27.91 -22.41
N ASP A 75 5.26 -28.91 -22.83
CA ASP A 75 4.81 -29.97 -23.74
C ASP A 75 3.58 -30.73 -23.22
N ARG A 76 3.41 -30.80 -21.88
CA ARG A 76 2.29 -31.49 -21.24
C ARG A 76 0.96 -30.79 -21.47
N LEU A 77 0.99 -29.50 -21.77
CA LEU A 77 -0.19 -28.66 -21.97
C LEU A 77 -0.51 -28.41 -23.46
N LEU A 78 0.37 -28.81 -24.38
CA LEU A 78 0.16 -28.62 -25.83
C LEU A 78 -1.02 -29.44 -26.39
N THR A 79 -1.42 -30.51 -25.69
CA THR A 79 -2.55 -31.35 -26.10
C THR A 79 -3.91 -30.79 -25.69
N ASP A 80 -3.95 -29.76 -24.85
CA ASP A 80 -5.19 -29.11 -24.44
C ASP A 80 -5.67 -28.14 -25.53
N PRO A 81 -6.90 -28.31 -26.07
CA PRO A 81 -7.42 -27.45 -27.13
C PRO A 81 -7.67 -26.00 -26.70
N ASP A 82 -7.75 -25.71 -25.40
CA ASP A 82 -8.06 -24.39 -24.87
C ASP A 82 -6.80 -23.57 -24.51
N VAL A 83 -5.61 -24.15 -24.62
CA VAL A 83 -4.34 -23.49 -24.24
C VAL A 83 -3.66 -22.88 -25.45
N CYS A 84 -3.14 -21.65 -25.31
CA CYS A 84 -2.27 -21.03 -26.29
C CYS A 84 -0.91 -20.67 -25.68
N PHE A 85 0.16 -21.08 -26.34
CA PHE A 85 1.51 -20.59 -26.10
C PHE A 85 1.92 -19.63 -27.21
N LEU A 86 2.32 -18.42 -26.82
CA LEU A 86 3.07 -17.49 -27.65
C LEU A 86 4.55 -17.77 -27.38
N VAL A 87 5.21 -18.47 -28.30
CA VAL A 87 6.61 -18.86 -28.15
C VAL A 87 7.53 -17.83 -28.80
N VAL A 88 8.41 -17.24 -28.01
CA VAL A 88 9.38 -16.20 -28.41
C VAL A 88 10.80 -16.60 -28.01
N SER A 89 11.82 -15.88 -28.51
CA SER A 89 13.21 -16.12 -28.09
C SER A 89 13.59 -15.46 -26.76
N ASP A 90 12.91 -14.38 -26.38
CA ASP A 90 13.13 -13.61 -25.14
C ASP A 90 11.79 -13.04 -24.66
N THR A 91 11.30 -13.51 -23.53
CA THR A 91 9.99 -13.10 -23.00
C THR A 91 9.97 -11.68 -22.45
N LEU A 92 11.11 -11.18 -21.95
CA LEU A 92 11.23 -9.80 -21.49
C LEU A 92 11.16 -8.84 -22.67
N LEU A 93 11.89 -9.12 -23.75
CA LEU A 93 11.86 -8.31 -24.97
C LEU A 93 10.45 -8.30 -25.58
N ALA A 94 9.80 -9.45 -25.69
CA ALA A 94 8.43 -9.54 -26.19
C ALA A 94 7.45 -8.76 -25.33
N PHE A 95 7.59 -8.81 -24.00
CA PHE A 95 6.77 -8.03 -23.08
C PHE A 95 6.97 -6.52 -23.26
N GLN A 96 8.22 -6.09 -23.44
CA GLN A 96 8.56 -4.69 -23.73
C GLN A 96 7.98 -4.25 -25.08
N GLN A 97 8.02 -5.10 -26.11
CA GLN A 97 7.42 -4.82 -27.43
C GLN A 97 5.89 -4.64 -27.35
N ILE A 98 5.19 -5.49 -26.58
CA ILE A 98 3.74 -5.35 -26.36
C ILE A 98 3.44 -4.01 -25.67
N ALA A 99 4.18 -3.66 -24.62
CA ALA A 99 3.98 -2.38 -23.93
C ALA A 99 4.28 -1.17 -24.83
N ALA A 100 5.33 -1.24 -25.65
CA ALA A 100 5.67 -0.20 -26.61
C ALA A 100 4.60 -0.04 -27.69
N TYR A 101 4.07 -1.14 -28.24
CA TYR A 101 2.97 -1.10 -29.20
C TYR A 101 1.70 -0.52 -28.58
N TYR A 102 1.37 -0.90 -27.33
CA TYR A 102 0.24 -0.32 -26.61
C TYR A 102 0.41 1.18 -26.40
N ARG A 103 1.60 1.64 -26.01
CA ARG A 103 1.92 3.08 -25.86
C ARG A 103 1.66 3.87 -27.13
N GLN A 104 1.95 3.30 -28.31
CA GLN A 104 1.79 3.97 -29.61
C GLN A 104 0.34 4.32 -29.93
N GLN A 105 -0.63 3.68 -29.27
CA GLN A 105 -2.04 3.98 -29.43
C GLN A 105 -2.47 5.28 -28.74
N PHE A 106 -1.56 5.94 -28.00
CA PHE A 106 -1.83 7.15 -27.25
C PHE A 106 -0.99 8.33 -27.76
N SER A 107 -1.63 9.47 -28.01
CA SER A 107 -0.96 10.72 -28.42
C SER A 107 -0.86 11.75 -27.30
N ILE A 108 -1.20 11.37 -26.06
CA ILE A 108 -1.18 12.27 -24.91
C ILE A 108 0.25 12.67 -24.52
N PRO A 109 0.45 13.84 -23.87
CA PRO A 109 1.72 14.19 -23.27
C PRO A 109 2.19 13.12 -22.27
N VAL A 110 3.48 12.77 -22.34
CA VAL A 110 4.11 11.81 -21.43
C VAL A 110 5.38 12.41 -20.85
N VAL A 111 5.43 12.46 -19.52
CA VAL A 111 6.59 12.91 -18.77
C VAL A 111 7.44 11.71 -18.39
N GLY A 112 8.63 11.62 -18.98
CA GLY A 112 9.65 10.63 -18.61
C GLY A 112 10.57 11.19 -17.54
N ILE A 113 10.75 10.48 -16.43
CA ILE A 113 11.54 10.93 -15.28
C ILE A 113 12.71 9.97 -15.07
N THR A 114 13.94 10.48 -15.09
CA THR A 114 15.13 9.69 -14.71
C THR A 114 16.12 10.49 -13.89
N GLY A 115 17.06 9.77 -13.31
CA GLY A 115 18.12 10.24 -12.43
C GLY A 115 18.59 9.12 -11.51
N SER A 116 19.64 9.36 -10.74
CA SER A 116 20.03 8.45 -9.66
C SER A 116 19.09 8.62 -8.47
N ASN A 117 18.74 9.87 -8.11
CA ASN A 117 17.91 10.21 -6.95
C ASN A 117 16.69 11.05 -7.35
N GLY A 118 15.64 11.08 -6.51
CA GLY A 118 14.50 11.98 -6.68
C GLY A 118 13.39 11.54 -7.64
N LYS A 119 13.61 10.50 -8.49
CA LYS A 119 12.62 10.03 -9.49
C LYS A 119 11.21 9.84 -8.93
N THR A 120 11.09 8.98 -7.92
CA THR A 120 9.78 8.66 -7.33
C THR A 120 9.16 9.87 -6.64
N ILE A 121 9.95 10.69 -5.93
CA ILE A 121 9.46 11.93 -5.28
C ILE A 121 8.91 12.90 -6.33
N VAL A 122 9.69 13.21 -7.37
CA VAL A 122 9.29 14.11 -8.46
C VAL A 122 8.05 13.57 -9.19
N LYS A 123 7.95 12.27 -9.42
CA LYS A 123 6.76 11.64 -10.02
C LYS A 123 5.53 11.80 -9.12
N GLU A 124 5.65 11.52 -7.82
CA GLU A 124 4.55 11.62 -6.87
C GLU A 124 4.09 13.07 -6.67
N TRP A 125 5.02 14.02 -6.60
CA TRP A 125 4.73 15.44 -6.46
C TRP A 125 4.17 16.06 -7.75
N ALA A 126 4.71 15.71 -8.92
CA ALA A 126 4.14 16.11 -10.20
C ALA A 126 2.70 15.59 -10.34
N PHE A 127 2.43 14.34 -9.93
CA PHE A 127 1.07 13.81 -9.88
C PHE A 127 0.18 14.63 -8.96
N HIS A 128 0.63 14.91 -7.73
CA HIS A 128 -0.12 15.68 -6.73
C HIS A 128 -0.58 17.03 -7.27
N ILE A 129 0.28 17.71 -8.03
CA ILE A 129 -0.04 19.02 -8.61
C ILE A 129 -0.95 18.89 -9.85
N LEU A 130 -0.62 17.96 -10.76
CA LEU A 130 -1.30 17.84 -12.05
C LEU A 130 -2.70 17.22 -11.95
N GLN A 131 -2.96 16.36 -10.97
CA GLN A 131 -4.29 15.74 -10.78
C GLN A 131 -5.41 16.76 -10.50
N ALA A 132 -5.05 17.98 -10.10
CA ALA A 132 -6.01 19.07 -9.90
C ALA A 132 -6.67 19.55 -11.20
N GLN A 133 -6.09 19.26 -12.37
CA GLN A 133 -6.59 19.71 -13.68
C GLN A 133 -6.65 18.61 -14.73
N PHE A 134 -5.81 17.59 -14.61
CA PHE A 134 -5.68 16.55 -15.62
C PHE A 134 -6.00 15.18 -15.02
N LYS A 135 -6.57 14.31 -15.85
CA LYS A 135 -6.59 12.87 -15.56
C LYS A 135 -5.19 12.30 -15.79
N VAL A 136 -4.43 12.14 -14.71
CA VAL A 136 -3.03 11.69 -14.73
C VAL A 136 -2.93 10.17 -14.55
N ILE A 137 -2.22 9.49 -15.44
CA ILE A 137 -1.74 8.11 -15.22
C ILE A 137 -0.28 8.15 -14.80
N ARG A 138 0.16 7.28 -13.88
CA ARG A 138 1.56 7.29 -13.41
C ARG A 138 2.07 5.89 -13.10
N SER A 139 3.39 5.77 -12.99
CA SER A 139 4.00 4.52 -12.50
C SER A 139 3.50 4.18 -11.09
N PRO A 140 3.01 2.97 -10.82
CA PRO A 140 2.66 2.55 -9.48
C PRO A 140 3.93 2.39 -8.63
N LYS A 141 3.91 2.87 -7.38
CA LYS A 141 5.05 2.75 -6.44
C LYS A 141 6.38 3.16 -7.10
N SER A 142 7.44 2.33 -7.06
CA SER A 142 8.73 2.60 -7.72
C SER A 142 8.96 1.69 -8.94
N TYR A 143 7.94 1.49 -9.78
CA TYR A 143 8.03 0.61 -10.96
C TYR A 143 8.81 1.29 -12.10
N ASN A 144 10.14 1.24 -12.00
CA ASN A 144 11.08 1.93 -12.89
C ASN A 144 12.09 1.01 -13.60
N SER A 145 12.01 -0.31 -13.41
CA SER A 145 12.93 -1.29 -13.99
C SER A 145 12.53 -1.75 -15.40
N GLN A 146 13.34 -2.62 -16.00
CA GLN A 146 13.07 -3.28 -17.29
C GLN A 146 11.71 -4.00 -17.35
N THR A 147 11.19 -4.46 -16.21
CA THR A 147 9.87 -5.08 -16.08
C THR A 147 8.80 -4.13 -15.52
N GLY A 148 9.21 -3.21 -14.63
CA GLY A 148 8.31 -2.25 -14.00
C GLY A 148 7.75 -1.23 -14.98
N VAL A 149 8.57 -0.68 -15.88
CA VAL A 149 8.12 0.31 -16.88
C VAL A 149 7.05 -0.24 -17.82
N PRO A 150 7.20 -1.44 -18.44
CA PRO A 150 6.11 -2.06 -19.18
C PRO A 150 4.80 -2.14 -18.39
N LEU A 151 4.85 -2.59 -17.13
CA LEU A 151 3.68 -2.69 -16.26
C LEU A 151 3.04 -1.33 -15.96
N SER A 152 3.85 -0.28 -15.84
CA SER A 152 3.38 1.10 -15.67
C SER A 152 2.65 1.58 -16.92
N VAL A 153 3.23 1.36 -18.11
CA VAL A 153 2.70 1.88 -19.38
C VAL A 153 1.42 1.19 -19.82
N ILE A 154 1.26 -0.11 -19.58
CA ILE A 154 0.01 -0.83 -19.90
C ILE A 154 -1.20 -0.38 -19.07
N GLN A 155 -0.99 0.42 -18.02
CA GLN A 155 -2.08 1.05 -17.25
C GLN A 155 -2.67 2.28 -17.93
N LEU A 156 -2.10 2.73 -19.05
CA LEU A 156 -2.70 3.78 -19.87
C LEU A 156 -4.12 3.40 -20.29
N GLU A 157 -5.01 4.38 -20.21
CA GLU A 157 -6.41 4.25 -20.57
C GLU A 157 -6.86 5.44 -21.44
N PRO A 158 -7.88 5.27 -22.31
CA PRO A 158 -8.26 6.29 -23.29
C PRO A 158 -8.62 7.67 -22.72
N SER A 159 -9.07 7.72 -21.46
CA SER A 159 -9.41 8.97 -20.78
C SER A 159 -8.23 9.72 -20.17
N ALA A 160 -7.03 9.13 -20.16
CA ALA A 160 -5.84 9.79 -19.65
C ALA A 160 -5.55 11.07 -20.45
N GLN A 161 -5.16 12.14 -19.76
CA GLN A 161 -4.80 13.41 -20.40
C GLN A 161 -3.29 13.67 -20.35
N ILE A 162 -2.60 13.09 -19.38
CA ILE A 162 -1.14 13.15 -19.22
C ILE A 162 -0.66 11.89 -18.50
N ALA A 163 0.56 11.43 -18.77
CA ALA A 163 1.16 10.32 -18.05
C ALA A 163 2.55 10.63 -17.47
N LEU A 164 2.87 10.06 -16.31
CA LEU A 164 4.12 10.25 -15.57
C LEU A 164 4.83 8.90 -15.36
N PHE A 165 5.90 8.65 -16.12
CA PHE A 165 6.65 7.40 -16.04
C PHE A 165 8.08 7.62 -15.58
N GLU A 166 8.49 6.91 -14.52
CA GLU A 166 9.88 6.92 -14.08
C GLU A 166 10.66 5.73 -14.65
N ALA A 167 11.91 5.97 -15.03
CA ALA A 167 12.80 4.97 -15.58
C ALA A 167 14.14 4.96 -14.83
N GLY A 168 14.55 3.77 -14.43
CA GLY A 168 15.81 3.45 -13.80
C GLY A 168 16.64 2.54 -14.70
N ILE A 169 17.96 2.61 -14.53
CA ILE A 169 18.90 1.71 -15.18
C ILE A 169 19.91 1.23 -14.14
N SER A 170 20.32 0.00 -14.32
CA SER A 170 21.41 -0.65 -13.61
C SER A 170 22.59 -0.93 -14.54
N GLN A 171 22.38 -1.11 -15.85
CA GLN A 171 23.43 -1.44 -16.83
C GLN A 171 23.30 -0.61 -18.12
N LYS A 172 24.33 -0.67 -18.97
CA LYS A 172 24.34 -0.04 -20.30
C LYS A 172 23.39 -0.74 -21.27
N GLY A 173 22.74 0.03 -22.14
CA GLY A 173 21.79 -0.46 -23.15
C GLY A 173 20.37 -0.67 -22.62
N GLU A 174 20.14 -0.48 -21.33
CA GLU A 174 18.83 -0.60 -20.70
C GLU A 174 17.92 0.60 -20.99
N MET A 175 18.48 1.82 -21.06
CA MET A 175 17.63 3.01 -21.19
C MET A 175 16.99 3.11 -22.56
N GLU A 176 17.71 2.68 -23.61
CA GLU A 176 17.19 2.64 -24.98
C GLU A 176 15.95 1.74 -25.10
N ARG A 177 15.91 0.64 -24.33
CA ARG A 177 14.72 -0.23 -24.27
C ARG A 177 13.56 0.48 -23.59
N LEU A 178 13.82 1.19 -22.49
CA LEU A 178 12.80 1.93 -21.77
C LEU A 178 12.27 3.14 -22.56
N GLU A 179 13.11 3.83 -23.31
CA GLU A 179 12.72 4.94 -24.17
C GLU A 179 11.68 4.50 -25.20
N ARG A 180 11.93 3.37 -25.88
CA ARG A 180 10.98 2.81 -26.87
C ARG A 180 9.60 2.53 -26.29
N ILE A 181 9.52 2.24 -24.99
CA ILE A 181 8.28 1.94 -24.29
C ILE A 181 7.60 3.21 -23.79
N ILE A 182 8.37 4.14 -23.20
CA ILE A 182 7.81 5.35 -22.58
C ILE A 182 7.47 6.40 -23.64
N ARG A 183 8.36 6.60 -24.63
CA ARG A 183 8.31 7.66 -25.65
C ARG A 183 7.88 9.00 -25.04
N PRO A 184 8.71 9.56 -24.14
CA PRO A 184 8.35 10.78 -23.44
C PRO A 184 8.29 11.97 -24.39
N THR A 185 7.29 12.83 -24.22
CA THR A 185 7.23 14.14 -24.89
C THR A 185 7.99 15.19 -24.07
N VAL A 186 7.97 15.06 -22.74
CA VAL A 186 8.72 15.90 -21.81
C VAL A 186 9.64 15.03 -20.96
N GLY A 187 10.92 15.36 -20.90
CA GLY A 187 11.88 14.71 -20.03
C GLY A 187 12.12 15.49 -18.75
N ILE A 188 12.30 14.80 -17.63
CA ILE A 188 12.89 15.35 -16.40
C ILE A 188 14.14 14.55 -16.07
N PHE A 189 15.30 15.20 -16.13
CA PHE A 189 16.52 14.69 -15.53
C PHE A 189 16.66 15.31 -14.13
N THR A 190 16.54 14.48 -13.10
CA THR A 190 16.65 14.92 -11.71
C THR A 190 18.11 15.11 -11.29
N HIS A 191 18.61 14.29 -10.37
CA HIS A 191 19.96 14.36 -9.84
C HIS A 191 20.78 13.13 -10.26
N ILE A 192 22.07 13.33 -10.54
CA ILE A 192 23.02 12.24 -10.78
C ILE A 192 23.86 11.97 -9.53
N GLY A 193 23.94 10.71 -9.13
CA GLY A 193 24.71 10.23 -7.98
C GLY A 193 25.21 8.81 -8.23
N ASN A 194 25.86 8.21 -7.24
CA ASN A 194 26.69 7.02 -7.41
C ASN A 194 25.93 5.69 -7.62
N ALA A 195 24.63 5.61 -7.34
CA ALA A 195 23.86 4.36 -7.46
C ALA A 195 23.97 3.67 -8.84
N HIS A 196 24.47 2.44 -8.92
CA HIS A 196 24.75 1.67 -10.15
C HIS A 196 25.94 2.17 -10.99
N GLN A 197 26.87 2.96 -10.43
CA GLN A 197 28.02 3.48 -11.16
C GLN A 197 28.99 2.39 -11.65
N GLU A 198 29.07 1.24 -10.98
CA GLU A 198 29.94 0.11 -11.30
C GLU A 198 29.77 -0.48 -12.71
N ASN A 199 28.58 -0.33 -13.29
CA ASN A 199 28.28 -0.83 -14.63
C ASN A 199 28.55 0.24 -15.71
N PHE A 200 29.18 1.36 -15.33
CA PHE A 200 29.54 2.46 -16.20
C PHE A 200 30.98 2.89 -15.93
N SER A 201 31.75 3.05 -17.00
CA SER A 201 33.16 3.41 -16.96
C SER A 201 33.38 4.80 -16.35
N THR A 202 32.42 5.71 -16.52
CA THR A 202 32.47 7.10 -16.04
C THR A 202 31.09 7.61 -15.63
N LEU A 203 31.03 8.71 -14.87
CA LEU A 203 29.77 9.36 -14.52
C LEU A 203 29.11 9.94 -15.79
N GLU A 204 29.92 10.41 -16.74
CA GLU A 204 29.50 10.86 -18.06
C GLU A 204 28.83 9.74 -18.85
N GLU A 205 29.38 8.52 -18.87
CA GLU A 205 28.76 7.39 -19.56
C GLU A 205 27.39 7.05 -18.97
N LYS A 206 27.25 7.14 -17.64
CA LYS A 206 25.97 6.93 -16.96
C LYS A 206 24.96 8.03 -17.26
N ILE A 207 25.41 9.29 -17.31
CA ILE A 207 24.58 10.42 -17.74
C ILE A 207 24.14 10.19 -19.18
N ASP A 208 25.06 9.84 -20.08
CA ASP A 208 24.79 9.56 -21.49
C ASP A 208 23.77 8.45 -21.65
N GLU A 209 23.92 7.34 -20.92
CA GLU A 209 22.95 6.25 -20.92
C GLU A 209 21.58 6.72 -20.41
N LYS A 210 21.51 7.50 -19.33
CA LYS A 210 20.24 8.05 -18.82
C LYS A 210 19.59 9.03 -19.80
N LEU A 211 20.40 9.85 -20.46
CA LEU A 211 19.94 10.83 -21.45
C LEU A 211 19.28 10.15 -22.64
N LYS A 212 19.61 8.89 -22.95
CA LYS A 212 18.92 8.12 -24.01
C LYS A 212 17.40 8.10 -23.85
N LEU A 213 16.86 8.24 -22.63
CA LEU A 213 15.43 8.35 -22.39
C LEU A 213 14.78 9.53 -23.14
N PHE A 214 15.56 10.57 -23.44
CA PHE A 214 15.07 11.86 -23.92
C PHE A 214 15.40 12.14 -25.38
N GLN A 215 15.90 11.16 -26.13
CA GLN A 215 16.31 11.34 -27.53
C GLN A 215 15.20 11.87 -28.44
N SER A 216 13.95 11.57 -28.08
CA SER A 216 12.76 11.95 -28.85
C SER A 216 11.91 13.03 -28.15
N CYS A 217 12.39 13.62 -27.05
CA CYS A 217 11.62 14.59 -26.27
C CYS A 217 11.53 15.95 -26.97
N GLU A 218 10.38 16.60 -26.86
CA GLU A 218 10.16 17.99 -27.28
C GLU A 218 10.77 18.99 -26.28
N ALA A 219 10.77 18.64 -25.00
CA ALA A 219 11.35 19.46 -23.94
C ALA A 219 12.07 18.62 -22.88
N LEU A 220 13.16 19.16 -22.32
CA LEU A 220 13.96 18.53 -21.27
C LEU A 220 14.16 19.49 -20.11
N ILE A 221 13.66 19.08 -18.94
CA ILE A 221 13.75 19.80 -17.68
C ILE A 221 14.90 19.26 -16.84
N TYR A 222 15.80 20.13 -16.42
CA TYR A 222 16.93 19.76 -15.54
C TYR A 222 17.49 20.98 -14.80
N CYS A 223 18.27 20.71 -13.75
CA CYS A 223 18.99 21.74 -13.00
C CYS A 223 20.24 22.17 -13.77
N ALA A 224 20.32 23.44 -14.15
CA ALA A 224 21.50 23.99 -14.79
C ALA A 224 22.69 24.09 -13.82
N ASP A 225 22.50 24.12 -12.50
CA ASP A 225 23.62 24.13 -11.56
C ASP A 225 24.36 22.79 -11.51
N HIS A 226 23.78 21.71 -12.03
CA HIS A 226 24.47 20.44 -12.25
C HIS A 226 25.32 20.49 -13.52
N GLN A 227 26.49 21.12 -13.41
CA GLN A 227 27.39 21.41 -14.53
C GLN A 227 27.66 20.18 -15.42
N LEU A 228 27.94 19.01 -14.84
CA LEU A 228 28.20 17.81 -15.63
C LEU A 228 26.99 17.37 -16.46
N ILE A 229 25.77 17.45 -15.91
CA ILE A 229 24.55 17.12 -16.65
C ILE A 229 24.34 18.14 -17.78
N ASP A 230 24.47 19.44 -17.49
CA ASP A 230 24.33 20.53 -18.49
C ASP A 230 25.34 20.38 -19.63
N ASP A 231 26.61 20.12 -19.32
CA ASP A 231 27.66 19.93 -20.31
C ASP A 231 27.42 18.71 -21.19
N ARG A 232 26.97 17.59 -20.61
CA ARG A 232 26.65 16.37 -21.39
C ARG A 232 25.44 16.58 -22.29
N ILE A 233 24.37 17.22 -21.81
CA ILE A 233 23.18 17.56 -22.61
C ILE A 233 23.56 18.40 -23.82
N ARG A 234 24.36 19.46 -23.62
CA ARG A 234 24.81 20.35 -24.70
C ARG A 234 25.77 19.66 -25.65
N LYS A 235 26.73 18.89 -25.13
CA LYS A 235 27.72 18.16 -25.94
C LYS A 235 27.08 17.11 -26.84
N LEU A 236 26.03 16.43 -26.36
CA LEU A 236 25.26 15.48 -27.15
C LEU A 236 24.26 16.14 -28.11
N GLY A 237 24.13 17.46 -28.09
CA GLY A 237 23.32 18.21 -29.05
C GLY A 237 21.81 18.14 -28.83
N TYR A 238 21.36 17.94 -27.58
CA TYR A 238 19.93 17.94 -27.25
C TYR A 238 19.26 19.28 -27.56
N ASP A 239 20.00 20.40 -27.46
CA ASP A 239 19.54 21.74 -27.82
C ASP A 239 19.12 21.90 -29.30
N ARG A 240 19.53 20.98 -30.18
CA ARG A 240 19.19 21.02 -31.61
C ARG A 240 17.79 20.49 -31.93
N HIS A 241 17.23 19.64 -31.07
CA HIS A 241 15.95 18.95 -31.32
C HIS A 241 15.00 18.97 -30.12
N CYS A 242 15.48 19.37 -28.94
CA CYS A 242 14.74 19.40 -27.69
C CYS A 242 14.86 20.79 -27.03
N ARG A 243 13.74 21.35 -26.58
CA ARG A 243 13.73 22.61 -25.84
C ARG A 243 14.30 22.38 -24.43
N LEU A 244 15.47 22.95 -24.16
CA LEU A 244 16.09 22.88 -22.83
C LEU A 244 15.38 23.84 -21.87
N LEU A 245 14.66 23.29 -20.90
CA LEU A 245 13.94 24.01 -19.85
C LEU A 245 14.74 23.90 -18.55
N THR A 246 15.65 24.84 -18.34
CA THR A 246 16.54 24.80 -17.16
C THR A 246 15.96 25.56 -15.97
N TRP A 247 16.28 25.10 -14.76
CA TRP A 247 16.18 25.92 -13.56
C TRP A 247 17.53 26.05 -12.86
N SER A 248 17.73 27.11 -12.08
CA SER A 248 18.99 27.40 -11.38
C SER A 248 18.80 28.32 -10.18
N PHE A 249 19.62 28.16 -9.15
CA PHE A 249 19.78 29.09 -8.03
C PHE A 249 20.84 30.16 -8.29
N SER A 250 21.80 29.90 -9.18
CA SER A 250 23.03 30.69 -9.29
C SER A 250 23.16 31.51 -10.58
N ARG A 251 22.45 31.12 -11.64
CA ARG A 251 22.60 31.71 -12.98
C ARG A 251 21.25 31.88 -13.69
N PRO A 252 21.17 32.72 -14.73
CA PRO A 252 19.96 32.84 -15.54
C PRO A 252 19.54 31.49 -16.12
N ALA A 253 18.27 31.15 -15.97
CA ALA A 253 17.67 29.91 -16.43
C ALA A 253 16.22 30.15 -16.85
N THR A 254 15.54 29.13 -17.38
CA THR A 254 14.10 29.25 -17.72
C THR A 254 13.25 29.57 -16.48
N LEU A 255 13.58 28.96 -15.35
CA LEU A 255 13.11 29.33 -14.02
C LEU A 255 14.33 29.62 -13.12
N GLN A 256 14.56 30.89 -12.80
CA GLN A 256 15.64 31.27 -11.89
C GLN A 256 15.09 31.44 -10.47
N ILE A 257 15.61 30.68 -9.51
CA ILE A 257 15.24 30.82 -8.10
C ILE A 257 16.09 31.94 -7.50
N VAL A 258 15.44 33.01 -7.06
CA VAL A 258 16.11 34.24 -6.57
C VAL A 258 16.11 34.39 -5.06
N SER A 259 15.18 33.73 -4.37
CA SER A 259 15.12 33.72 -2.89
C SER A 259 14.51 32.43 -2.36
N ILE A 260 15.04 31.97 -1.23
CA ILE A 260 14.48 30.88 -0.43
C ILE A 260 14.51 31.32 1.04
N GLU A 261 13.35 31.44 1.67
CA GLU A 261 13.20 31.77 3.08
C GLU A 261 12.58 30.58 3.82
N VAL A 262 13.29 30.07 4.83
CA VAL A 262 12.79 28.99 5.69
C VAL A 262 12.02 29.57 6.87
N ARG A 263 10.76 29.16 7.04
CA ARG A 263 9.87 29.57 8.13
C ARG A 263 9.32 28.32 8.82
N GLY A 264 9.92 27.94 9.95
CA GLY A 264 9.57 26.71 10.67
C GLY A 264 9.89 25.46 9.85
N GLN A 265 8.88 24.65 9.54
CA GLN A 265 8.99 23.44 8.70
C GLN A 265 8.65 23.69 7.22
N ARG A 266 8.54 24.95 6.80
CA ARG A 266 8.20 25.32 5.42
C ARG A 266 9.29 26.18 4.79
N ALA A 267 9.44 26.09 3.47
CA ALA A 267 10.30 26.98 2.70
C ALA A 267 9.48 27.76 1.68
N GLN A 268 9.55 29.08 1.75
CA GLN A 268 9.00 29.98 0.74
C GLN A 268 10.06 30.21 -0.33
N MET A 269 9.72 30.00 -1.60
CA MET A 269 10.62 30.14 -2.73
C MET A 269 10.08 31.19 -3.70
N VAL A 270 10.95 32.10 -4.12
CA VAL A 270 10.65 33.11 -5.14
C VAL A 270 11.45 32.79 -6.40
N GLY A 271 10.75 32.64 -7.52
CA GLY A 271 11.32 32.31 -8.81
C GLY A 271 10.93 33.32 -9.88
N VAL A 272 11.82 33.54 -10.84
CA VAL A 272 11.56 34.36 -12.03
C VAL A 272 11.36 33.45 -13.23
N TYR A 273 10.18 33.52 -13.84
CA TYR A 273 9.80 32.76 -15.04
C TYR A 273 9.15 33.72 -16.04
N GLN A 274 9.61 33.73 -17.30
CA GLN A 274 9.12 34.67 -18.33
C GLN A 274 9.07 36.15 -17.87
N GLN A 275 10.12 36.61 -17.16
CA GLN A 275 10.21 37.96 -16.57
C GLN A 275 9.18 38.28 -15.48
N GLN A 276 8.43 37.29 -14.98
CA GLN A 276 7.50 37.44 -13.88
C GLN A 276 8.05 36.81 -12.60
N HIS A 277 7.87 37.51 -11.48
CA HIS A 277 8.15 36.98 -10.15
C HIS A 277 6.97 36.14 -9.68
N LEU A 278 7.23 34.88 -9.36
CA LEU A 278 6.27 33.90 -8.88
C LEU A 278 6.73 33.38 -7.52
N THR A 279 5.78 33.09 -6.64
CA THR A 279 6.09 32.65 -5.27
C THR A 279 5.36 31.36 -4.95
N ILE A 280 6.07 30.38 -4.40
CA ILE A 280 5.50 29.14 -3.87
C ILE A 280 5.97 28.92 -2.44
N GLU A 281 5.23 28.12 -1.69
CA GLU A 281 5.63 27.61 -0.38
C GLU A 281 5.61 26.09 -0.44
N ILE A 282 6.65 25.43 0.08
CA ILE A 282 6.72 23.97 0.19
C ILE A 282 6.75 23.53 1.66
N PRO A 283 6.14 22.40 2.03
CA PRO A 283 6.14 21.88 3.40
C PRO A 283 7.44 21.12 3.75
N PHE A 284 8.57 21.56 3.20
CA PHE A 284 9.89 20.96 3.39
C PHE A 284 10.97 22.03 3.45
N THR A 285 12.09 21.76 4.11
CA THR A 285 13.18 22.72 4.28
C THR A 285 14.53 22.19 3.80
N ASP A 286 14.64 20.89 3.53
CA ASP A 286 15.88 20.28 3.08
C ASP A 286 16.16 20.59 1.60
N LYS A 287 17.44 20.62 1.26
CA LYS A 287 17.91 20.96 -0.09
C LYS A 287 17.36 20.03 -1.16
N ALA A 288 17.28 18.73 -0.91
CA ALA A 288 16.82 17.76 -1.90
C ALA A 288 15.33 17.96 -2.22
N SER A 289 14.51 18.25 -1.22
CA SER A 289 13.10 18.60 -1.40
C SER A 289 12.93 19.90 -2.19
N ILE A 290 13.74 20.93 -1.91
CA ILE A 290 13.72 22.18 -2.68
C ILE A 290 14.04 21.91 -4.16
N GLU A 291 15.08 21.13 -4.46
CA GLU A 291 15.43 20.77 -5.84
C GLU A 291 14.32 19.95 -6.54
N ASN A 292 13.79 18.92 -5.87
CA ASN A 292 12.70 18.09 -6.39
C ASN A 292 11.42 18.92 -6.66
N ALA A 293 11.09 19.85 -5.76
CA ALA A 293 9.97 20.76 -5.94
C ALA A 293 10.20 21.72 -7.11
N THR A 294 11.44 22.17 -7.32
CA THR A 294 11.78 23.06 -8.45
C THR A 294 11.62 22.34 -9.81
N HIS A 295 11.99 21.06 -9.91
CA HIS A 295 11.68 20.26 -11.11
C HIS A 295 10.18 20.21 -11.39
N CYS A 296 9.38 19.96 -10.35
CA CYS A 296 7.92 19.92 -10.47
C CYS A 296 7.36 21.29 -10.85
N TRP A 297 7.86 22.36 -10.24
CA TRP A 297 7.40 23.74 -10.49
C TRP A 297 7.63 24.15 -11.95
N LEU A 298 8.83 23.90 -12.50
CA LEU A 298 9.11 24.20 -13.90
C LEU A 298 8.27 23.33 -14.85
N LEU A 299 8.03 22.06 -14.52
CA LEU A 299 7.13 21.20 -15.31
C LEU A 299 5.73 21.79 -15.42
N VAL A 300 5.12 22.16 -14.29
CA VAL A 300 3.73 22.64 -14.29
C VAL A 300 3.59 24.03 -14.89
N LEU A 301 4.61 24.89 -14.76
CA LEU A 301 4.67 26.17 -15.49
C LEU A 301 4.74 25.94 -17.00
N TYR A 302 5.57 24.99 -17.45
CA TYR A 302 5.70 24.66 -18.87
C TYR A 302 4.40 24.07 -19.45
N LEU A 303 3.68 23.27 -18.66
CA LEU A 303 2.38 22.71 -19.04
C LEU A 303 1.22 23.74 -18.99
N GLY A 304 1.50 25.00 -18.63
CA GLY A 304 0.51 26.07 -18.63
C GLY A 304 -0.47 26.04 -17.45
N VAL A 305 -0.13 25.34 -16.36
CA VAL A 305 -0.95 25.31 -15.14
C VAL A 305 -0.97 26.73 -14.52
N PRO A 306 -2.14 27.32 -14.22
CA PRO A 306 -2.21 28.64 -13.59
C PRO A 306 -1.48 28.69 -12.25
N HIS A 307 -0.75 29.78 -12.01
CA HIS A 307 0.10 29.94 -10.83
C HIS A 307 -0.66 29.76 -9.50
N GLU A 308 -1.91 30.20 -9.42
CA GLU A 308 -2.74 30.03 -8.22
C GLU A 308 -2.96 28.55 -7.84
N ILE A 309 -3.12 27.69 -8.85
CA ILE A 309 -3.27 26.24 -8.64
C ILE A 309 -1.92 25.64 -8.27
N ILE A 310 -0.84 26.06 -8.94
CA ILE A 310 0.53 25.65 -8.61
C ILE A 310 0.83 25.96 -7.14
N ALA A 311 0.67 27.19 -6.70
CA ALA A 311 0.99 27.63 -5.35
C ALA A 311 0.18 26.86 -4.29
N ARG A 312 -1.12 26.63 -4.54
CA ARG A 312 -2.00 25.88 -3.64
C ARG A 312 -1.61 24.41 -3.52
N GLN A 313 -1.34 23.74 -4.63
CA GLN A 313 -0.98 22.31 -4.63
C GLN A 313 0.42 22.09 -4.09
N ILE A 314 1.37 22.95 -4.44
CA ILE A 314 2.76 22.86 -3.96
C ILE A 314 2.85 23.06 -2.43
N ALA A 315 1.99 23.91 -1.84
CA ALA A 315 1.92 24.10 -0.39
C ALA A 315 1.43 22.85 0.38
N THR A 316 0.84 21.87 -0.31
CA THR A 316 0.28 20.65 0.28
C THR A 316 1.00 19.38 -0.17
N LEU A 317 2.22 19.51 -0.69
CA LEU A 317 3.00 18.35 -1.14
C LEU A 317 3.14 17.30 -0.02
N PRO A 318 2.78 16.04 -0.28
CA PRO A 318 2.81 15.00 0.73
C PRO A 318 4.25 14.53 1.00
N THR A 319 4.48 14.01 2.22
CA THR A 319 5.66 13.18 2.51
C THR A 319 5.57 11.89 1.70
N VAL A 320 6.61 11.58 0.93
CA VAL A 320 6.68 10.34 0.15
C VAL A 320 7.48 9.33 0.97
N ALA A 321 6.78 8.40 1.62
CA ALA A 321 7.35 7.46 2.58
C ALA A 321 8.36 6.49 1.95
N LEU A 322 9.66 6.85 1.86
CA LEU A 322 10.77 5.96 1.48
C LEU A 322 12.18 6.40 1.96
N ARG A 323 12.37 7.45 2.80
CA ARG A 323 13.71 7.93 3.25
C ARG A 323 13.70 8.60 4.63
N LEU A 324 14.79 8.46 5.40
CA LEU A 324 15.03 9.08 6.72
C LEU A 324 13.90 8.84 7.74
N GLU A 325 13.47 7.58 7.83
CA GLU A 325 12.42 7.20 8.76
C GLU A 325 12.95 7.24 10.20
N GLN A 326 12.31 8.03 11.06
CA GLN A 326 12.65 8.11 12.47
C GLN A 326 11.70 7.22 13.28
N VAL A 327 12.25 6.22 13.96
CA VAL A 327 11.49 5.28 14.78
C VAL A 327 12.08 5.18 16.20
N PRO A 328 11.27 4.95 17.24
CA PRO A 328 11.79 4.64 18.56
C PRO A 328 12.66 3.39 18.57
N ALA A 329 13.77 3.41 19.30
CA ALA A 329 14.75 2.33 19.38
C ALA A 329 14.96 1.83 20.81
N ILE A 330 15.59 0.66 20.96
CA ILE A 330 15.83 0.02 22.26
C ILE A 330 16.48 0.97 23.28
N ASN A 331 16.18 0.78 24.57
CA ASN A 331 16.83 1.49 25.69
C ASN A 331 16.79 3.03 25.60
N GLY A 332 15.65 3.58 25.16
CA GLY A 332 15.47 5.03 25.06
C GLY A 332 16.23 5.67 23.90
N CYS A 333 16.69 4.88 22.93
CA CYS A 333 17.34 5.37 21.73
C CYS A 333 16.32 5.83 20.67
N THR A 334 16.80 6.50 19.63
CA THR A 334 16.03 6.79 18.42
C THR A 334 16.79 6.27 17.22
N LEU A 335 16.14 5.49 16.36
CA LEU A 335 16.72 4.98 15.12
C LEU A 335 16.27 5.83 13.94
N ILE A 336 17.23 6.23 13.11
CA ILE A 336 17.00 6.88 11.82
C ILE A 336 17.39 5.86 10.75
N ASN A 337 16.42 5.33 10.03
CA ASN A 337 16.63 4.34 8.98
C ASN A 337 16.82 5.02 7.61
N ASP A 338 18.03 4.87 7.05
CA ASP A 338 18.41 5.34 5.71
C ASP A 338 19.17 4.23 4.95
N SER A 339 18.67 3.00 5.03
CA SER A 339 19.33 1.78 4.52
C SER A 339 19.22 1.52 3.01
N TYR A 340 18.74 2.50 2.22
CA TYR A 340 18.43 2.31 0.80
C TYR A 340 19.42 2.97 -0.18
N ASN A 341 20.19 3.98 0.24
CA ASN A 341 21.21 4.63 -0.59
C ASN A 341 22.49 4.91 0.22
N SER A 342 23.65 4.54 -0.32
CA SER A 342 24.94 4.58 0.40
C SER A 342 26.01 5.35 -0.38
N ASP A 343 25.75 6.62 -0.68
CA ASP A 343 26.74 7.55 -1.27
C ASP A 343 27.17 8.64 -0.27
N LEU A 344 28.33 9.28 -0.48
CA LEU A 344 28.89 10.29 0.44
C LEU A 344 27.96 11.50 0.65
N THR A 345 27.29 11.95 -0.42
CA THR A 345 26.37 13.09 -0.35
C THR A 345 25.16 12.75 0.53
N SER A 346 24.57 11.57 0.34
CA SER A 346 23.48 11.06 1.14
C SER A 346 23.91 10.77 2.59
N LEU A 347 25.18 10.39 2.82
CA LEU A 347 25.72 10.23 4.18
C LEU A 347 25.79 11.58 4.88
N SER A 348 26.28 12.63 4.20
CA SER A 348 26.31 13.98 4.78
C SER A 348 24.91 14.44 5.19
N VAL A 349 23.91 14.26 4.32
CA VAL A 349 22.51 14.65 4.61
C VAL A 349 21.96 13.86 5.80
N ALA A 350 22.20 12.55 5.85
CA ALA A 350 21.74 11.71 6.94
C ALA A 350 22.43 12.07 8.27
N LEU A 351 23.72 12.42 8.23
CA LEU A 351 24.47 12.91 9.40
C LEU A 351 23.94 14.25 9.90
N ASP A 352 23.60 15.18 9.00
CA ASP A 352 22.95 16.45 9.38
C ASP A 352 21.63 16.20 10.12
N PHE A 353 20.83 15.26 9.64
CA PHE A 353 19.59 14.85 10.31
C PHE A 353 19.83 14.17 11.67
N LEU A 354 20.89 13.35 11.79
CA LEU A 354 21.31 12.74 13.06
C LEU A 354 21.71 13.81 14.10
N MET A 355 22.40 14.86 13.68
CA MET A 355 22.82 15.95 14.56
C MET A 355 21.66 16.78 15.10
N GLN A 356 20.57 16.89 14.36
CA GLN A 356 19.36 17.61 14.80
C GLN A 356 18.58 16.89 15.92
N GLN A 357 18.85 15.60 16.16
CA GLN A 357 18.12 14.83 17.18
C GLN A 357 18.45 15.31 18.60
N GLN A 358 17.49 15.29 19.51
CA GLN A 358 17.71 15.67 20.91
C GLN A 358 18.19 14.48 21.76
N HIS A 359 19.38 13.97 21.45
CA HIS A 359 20.05 12.91 22.21
C HIS A 359 21.48 13.31 22.54
N PRO A 360 21.98 13.00 23.75
CA PRO A 360 23.32 13.39 24.20
C PRO A 360 24.44 12.67 23.44
N ARG A 361 24.13 11.54 22.80
CA ARG A 361 25.09 10.72 22.06
C ARG A 361 24.57 10.37 20.67
N LYS A 362 25.48 10.36 19.69
CA LYS A 362 25.24 10.15 18.26
C LYS A 362 26.04 8.94 17.77
N THR A 363 25.33 7.88 17.42
CA THR A 363 25.92 6.68 16.83
C THR A 363 25.62 6.62 15.33
N LEU A 364 26.63 6.34 14.52
CA LEU A 364 26.50 5.98 13.11
C LEU A 364 26.80 4.49 12.95
N ILE A 365 25.86 3.74 12.37
CA ILE A 365 26.09 2.38 11.87
C ILE A 365 26.17 2.46 10.35
N LEU A 366 27.36 2.18 9.81
CA LEU A 366 27.70 2.40 8.42
C LEU A 366 28.20 1.10 7.77
N SER A 367 27.61 0.69 6.65
CA SER A 367 28.21 -0.38 5.83
C SER A 367 29.34 0.15 4.95
N ASP A 368 30.15 -0.74 4.39
CA ASP A 368 30.98 -0.39 3.23
C ASP A 368 30.11 0.31 2.18
N MET A 369 30.62 1.43 1.68
CA MET A 369 30.04 2.10 0.53
C MET A 369 30.56 1.40 -0.72
N LEU A 370 29.68 0.70 -1.41
CA LEU A 370 30.02 0.14 -2.70
C LEU A 370 30.13 1.28 -3.72
N GLN A 371 31.24 1.28 -4.46
CA GLN A 371 31.34 1.83 -5.82
C GLN A 371 31.48 3.36 -5.95
N THR A 372 32.59 3.91 -5.46
CA THR A 372 32.99 5.31 -5.75
C THR A 372 33.97 5.47 -6.90
N GLY A 373 34.50 4.39 -7.50
CA GLY A 373 35.56 4.50 -8.52
C GLY A 373 36.88 5.10 -8.01
N GLU A 374 36.94 5.46 -6.73
CA GLU A 374 38.11 5.94 -6.01
C GLU A 374 38.73 4.79 -5.21
N ALA A 375 40.02 4.88 -4.89
CA ALA A 375 40.64 3.92 -4.01
C ALA A 375 39.96 3.93 -2.62
N ASP A 376 39.70 2.74 -2.07
CA ASP A 376 39.04 2.54 -0.78
C ASP A 376 39.63 3.39 0.35
N THR A 377 40.96 3.58 0.37
CA THR A 377 41.65 4.44 1.32
C THR A 377 41.22 5.90 1.25
N ILE A 378 41.06 6.45 0.03
CA ILE A 378 40.63 7.84 -0.19
C ILE A 378 39.18 8.02 0.25
N LEU A 379 38.33 7.05 -0.08
CA LEU A 379 36.93 7.04 0.33
C LEU A 379 36.80 7.05 1.86
N CYS A 380 37.50 6.14 2.54
CA CYS A 380 37.52 6.07 4.01
C CYS A 380 38.06 7.35 4.65
N GLN A 381 39.08 8.01 4.06
CA GLN A 381 39.55 9.33 4.53
C GLN A 381 38.47 10.40 4.44
N LYS A 382 37.67 10.43 3.35
CA LYS A 382 36.55 11.37 3.21
C LYS A 382 35.44 11.08 4.22
N ILE A 383 35.09 9.82 4.43
CA ILE A 383 34.12 9.41 5.45
C ILE A 383 34.61 9.82 6.83
N ALA A 384 35.88 9.56 7.17
CA ALA A 384 36.46 9.92 8.46
C ALA A 384 36.42 11.43 8.70
N ARG A 385 36.75 12.25 7.69
CA ARG A 385 36.62 13.71 7.77
C ARG A 385 35.17 14.14 8.02
N LEU A 386 34.20 13.58 7.29
CA LEU A 386 32.78 13.90 7.48
C LEU A 386 32.30 13.54 8.89
N ILE A 387 32.67 12.36 9.40
CA ILE A 387 32.32 11.90 10.76
C ILE A 387 32.90 12.84 11.81
N ALA A 388 34.16 13.26 11.64
CA ALA A 388 34.83 14.20 12.55
C ALA A 388 34.22 15.61 12.50
N GLU A 389 33.96 16.15 11.29
CA GLU A 389 33.33 17.45 11.08
C GLU A 389 31.93 17.53 11.71
N LYS A 390 31.15 16.45 11.56
CA LYS A 390 29.81 16.34 12.13
C LYS A 390 29.79 15.94 13.60
N LYS A 391 30.95 15.69 14.23
CA LYS A 391 31.10 15.32 15.65
C LYS A 391 30.25 14.09 16.04
N VAL A 392 30.33 13.03 15.25
CA VAL A 392 29.71 11.75 15.61
C VAL A 392 30.48 11.12 16.78
N ASP A 393 29.77 10.71 17.82
CA ASP A 393 30.40 10.16 19.03
C ASP A 393 30.89 8.73 18.84
N ARG A 394 30.10 7.89 18.16
CA ARG A 394 30.43 6.48 17.92
C ARG A 394 30.17 6.03 16.47
N LEU A 395 31.11 5.29 15.89
CA LEU A 395 31.00 4.63 14.60
C LEU A 395 30.98 3.10 14.75
N ILE A 396 30.01 2.44 14.12
CA ILE A 396 30.01 1.00 13.92
C ILE A 396 30.11 0.74 12.41
N GLY A 397 31.29 0.33 11.94
CA GLY A 397 31.56 0.02 10.54
C GLY A 397 31.33 -1.45 10.22
N ILE A 398 30.64 -1.75 9.12
CA ILE A 398 30.35 -3.13 8.70
C ILE A 398 30.77 -3.34 7.25
N GLY A 399 31.76 -4.18 7.03
CA GLY A 399 32.30 -4.53 5.72
C GLY A 399 33.83 -4.54 5.70
N GLN A 400 34.38 -5.19 4.67
CA GLN A 400 35.81 -5.42 4.49
C GLN A 400 36.60 -4.11 4.40
N VAL A 401 36.08 -3.11 3.69
CA VAL A 401 36.78 -1.86 3.40
C VAL A 401 36.92 -1.00 4.66
N LEU A 402 35.81 -0.78 5.38
CA LEU A 402 35.81 -0.05 6.65
C LEU A 402 36.65 -0.77 7.70
N TYR A 403 36.57 -2.11 7.76
CA TYR A 403 37.37 -2.92 8.68
C TYR A 403 38.88 -2.73 8.45
N GLN A 404 39.35 -2.80 7.20
CA GLN A 404 40.77 -2.61 6.86
C GLN A 404 41.27 -1.19 7.15
N HIS A 405 40.39 -0.19 7.12
CA HIS A 405 40.72 1.23 7.28
C HIS A 405 40.28 1.80 8.64
N ALA A 406 40.01 0.93 9.63
CA ALA A 406 39.57 1.32 10.97
C ALA A 406 40.48 2.37 11.65
N GLY A 407 41.78 2.37 11.31
CA GLY A 407 42.77 3.31 11.82
C GLY A 407 42.51 4.78 11.46
N LEU A 408 41.69 5.07 10.45
CA LEU A 408 41.45 6.45 9.97
C LEU A 408 40.41 7.25 10.79
N PHE A 409 39.64 6.60 11.67
CA PHE A 409 38.53 7.22 12.38
C PHE A 409 38.90 7.59 13.82
N ASP A 410 38.76 8.85 14.22
CA ASP A 410 39.15 9.36 15.57
C ASP A 410 37.95 9.52 16.54
N CYS A 411 36.99 8.59 16.48
CA CYS A 411 35.86 8.51 17.42
C CYS A 411 35.81 7.12 18.09
N GLU A 412 34.90 6.92 19.04
CA GLU A 412 34.64 5.56 19.54
C GLU A 412 34.20 4.69 18.37
N LYS A 413 34.85 3.54 18.16
CA LYS A 413 34.68 2.79 16.91
C LYS A 413 34.72 1.29 17.09
N GLU A 414 33.89 0.60 16.31
CA GLU A 414 33.83 -0.85 16.21
C GLU A 414 33.67 -1.27 14.75
N PHE A 415 34.27 -2.40 14.37
CA PHE A 415 34.23 -2.87 12.99
C PHE A 415 33.93 -4.37 12.92
N TYR A 416 33.16 -4.74 11.91
CA TYR A 416 32.73 -6.11 11.63
C TYR A 416 32.91 -6.39 10.13
N LEU A 417 33.27 -7.61 9.75
CA LEU A 417 33.46 -7.97 8.35
C LEU A 417 32.13 -8.14 7.61
N THR A 418 31.08 -8.56 8.32
CA THR A 418 29.76 -8.82 7.74
C THR A 418 28.64 -8.38 8.68
N THR A 419 27.45 -8.18 8.12
CA THR A 419 26.22 -7.95 8.90
C THR A 419 25.93 -9.11 9.85
N ASP A 420 26.22 -10.35 9.46
CA ASP A 420 26.02 -11.53 10.31
C ASP A 420 26.94 -11.50 11.54
N GLU A 421 28.22 -11.16 11.36
CA GLU A 421 29.16 -11.03 12.48
C GLU A 421 28.72 -9.95 13.48
N PHE A 422 28.22 -8.82 12.98
CA PHE A 422 27.65 -7.78 13.83
C PHE A 422 26.44 -8.29 14.62
N ILE A 423 25.52 -8.99 13.95
CA ILE A 423 24.30 -9.54 14.56
C ILE A 423 24.63 -10.58 15.63
N GLU A 424 25.58 -11.49 15.37
CA GLU A 424 26.00 -12.53 16.32
C GLU A 424 26.62 -11.93 17.60
N ARG A 425 27.29 -10.78 17.46
CA ARG A 425 27.93 -10.06 18.58
C ARG A 425 27.08 -8.91 19.11
N PHE A 426 25.85 -8.74 18.62
CA PHE A 426 24.99 -7.64 18.99
C PHE A 426 24.60 -7.73 20.48
N GLN A 427 24.88 -6.66 21.22
CA GLN A 427 24.54 -6.54 22.63
C GLN A 427 23.63 -5.33 22.85
N PRO A 428 22.33 -5.53 23.11
CA PRO A 428 21.37 -4.43 23.29
C PRO A 428 21.80 -3.41 24.35
N SER A 429 22.40 -3.88 25.45
CA SER A 429 22.82 -3.04 26.59
C SER A 429 23.86 -1.98 26.24
N ARG A 430 24.56 -2.11 25.09
CA ARG A 430 25.55 -1.13 24.61
C ARG A 430 24.94 0.08 23.90
N PHE A 431 23.63 0.05 23.68
CA PHE A 431 22.87 1.16 23.13
C PHE A 431 21.95 1.73 24.20
N GLN A 432 22.11 2.99 24.60
CA GLN A 432 21.31 3.62 25.64
C GLN A 432 21.20 5.14 25.41
N HIS A 433 19.97 5.67 25.38
CA HIS A 433 19.67 7.11 25.30
C HIS A 433 20.48 7.86 24.21
N GLU A 434 20.57 7.27 23.02
CA GLU A 434 21.33 7.83 21.90
C GLU A 434 20.53 7.86 20.60
N ALA A 435 20.89 8.76 19.71
CA ALA A 435 20.39 8.75 18.34
C ALA A 435 21.29 7.86 17.48
N ILE A 436 20.70 6.93 16.75
CA ILE A 436 21.39 5.94 15.92
C ILE A 436 20.99 6.17 14.48
N LEU A 437 21.95 6.50 13.63
CA LEU A 437 21.75 6.51 12.18
C LEU A 437 22.18 5.19 11.59
N LEU A 438 21.27 4.50 10.92
CA LEU A 438 21.55 3.26 10.20
C LEU A 438 21.62 3.54 8.70
N LYS A 439 22.84 3.43 8.14
CA LYS A 439 23.09 3.70 6.73
C LYS A 439 23.90 2.58 6.09
N GLY A 440 23.36 1.95 5.06
CA GLY A 440 24.06 0.86 4.39
C GLY A 440 23.63 0.64 2.95
N ALA A 441 24.48 -0.01 2.19
CA ALA A 441 24.16 -0.47 0.85
C ALA A 441 23.18 -1.65 0.92
N ARG A 442 22.27 -1.75 -0.04
CA ARG A 442 21.18 -2.74 -0.05
C ARG A 442 21.64 -4.19 0.14
N TYR A 443 22.82 -4.54 -0.38
CA TYR A 443 23.42 -5.89 -0.24
C TYR A 443 23.71 -6.29 1.21
N PHE A 444 24.01 -5.33 2.10
CA PHE A 444 24.30 -5.60 3.51
C PHE A 444 23.04 -5.88 4.33
N ALA A 445 21.84 -5.73 3.75
CA ALA A 445 20.56 -6.06 4.37
C ALA A 445 20.40 -5.48 5.79
N PHE A 446 20.73 -4.18 5.96
CA PHE A 446 20.65 -3.47 7.23
C PHE A 446 19.22 -3.41 7.82
N GLU A 447 18.18 -3.72 7.05
CA GLU A 447 16.83 -4.04 7.54
C GLU A 447 16.86 -5.02 8.73
N ARG A 448 17.79 -5.98 8.70
CA ARG A 448 18.01 -6.94 9.79
C ARG A 448 18.54 -6.27 11.05
N ILE A 449 19.45 -5.31 10.92
CA ILE A 449 19.94 -4.50 12.04
C ILE A 449 18.85 -3.56 12.56
N SER A 450 18.08 -2.94 11.64
CA SER A 450 16.92 -2.11 11.98
C SER A 450 15.98 -2.89 12.89
N SER A 451 15.64 -4.13 12.52
CA SER A 451 14.75 -4.99 13.32
C SER A 451 15.24 -5.35 14.73
N LEU A 452 16.56 -5.27 14.97
CA LEU A 452 17.18 -5.53 16.28
C LEU A 452 17.24 -4.27 17.16
N LEU A 453 17.45 -3.11 16.54
CA LEU A 453 17.55 -1.81 17.20
C LEU A 453 16.20 -1.15 17.42
N GLU A 454 15.25 -1.37 16.53
CA GLU A 454 13.90 -0.89 16.68
C GLU A 454 13.33 -1.35 18.01
N GLN A 455 12.76 -0.40 18.74
CA GLN A 455 12.06 -0.72 19.94
C GLN A 455 10.86 -1.57 19.51
N LYS A 456 10.88 -2.85 19.88
CA LYS A 456 9.71 -3.72 19.76
C LYS A 456 8.71 -3.28 20.83
N ILE A 457 8.07 -2.12 20.60
CA ILE A 457 7.20 -1.45 21.58
C ILE A 457 5.99 -2.33 21.89
N HIS A 458 5.60 -3.26 21.01
CA HIS A 458 4.57 -4.25 21.30
C HIS A 458 4.96 -5.61 20.72
N ARG A 459 5.23 -6.60 21.59
CA ARG A 459 5.38 -8.01 21.18
C ARG A 459 4.04 -8.75 21.10
N THR A 460 2.99 -8.18 21.69
CA THR A 460 1.61 -8.59 21.43
C THR A 460 1.16 -7.91 20.15
N VAL A 461 0.82 -8.69 19.13
CA VAL A 461 0.53 -8.19 17.77
C VAL A 461 -0.70 -8.86 17.21
N LEU A 462 -1.46 -8.12 16.41
CA LEU A 462 -2.52 -8.63 15.57
C LEU A 462 -2.00 -8.70 14.13
N GLU A 463 -1.62 -9.89 13.70
CA GLU A 463 -1.22 -10.13 12.31
C GLU A 463 -2.46 -10.19 11.41
N ILE A 464 -2.41 -9.50 10.28
CA ILE A 464 -3.47 -9.46 9.27
C ILE A 464 -2.91 -9.98 7.95
N ASN A 465 -3.39 -11.14 7.53
CA ASN A 465 -2.98 -11.79 6.30
C ASN A 465 -3.78 -11.22 5.11
N LEU A 466 -3.11 -10.41 4.29
CA LEU A 466 -3.73 -9.76 3.14
C LEU A 466 -4.03 -10.76 2.01
N ASN A 467 -3.23 -11.83 1.86
CA ASN A 467 -3.51 -12.89 0.90
C ASN A 467 -4.79 -13.65 1.27
N ALA A 468 -5.01 -13.93 2.56
CA ALA A 468 -6.22 -14.57 3.06
C ALA A 468 -7.46 -13.73 2.80
N LEU A 469 -7.35 -12.40 2.97
CA LEU A 469 -8.42 -11.46 2.66
C LEU A 469 -8.79 -11.50 1.17
N VAL A 470 -7.79 -11.50 0.28
CA VAL A 470 -7.98 -11.61 -1.17
C VAL A 470 -8.58 -12.96 -1.56
N HIS A 471 -8.12 -14.05 -0.94
CA HIS A 471 -8.69 -15.39 -1.13
C HIS A 471 -10.18 -15.40 -0.77
N ASN A 472 -10.53 -14.90 0.41
CA ASN A 472 -11.92 -14.81 0.87
C ASN A 472 -12.78 -13.95 -0.06
N LEU A 473 -12.28 -12.77 -0.47
CA LEU A 473 -12.95 -11.92 -1.46
C LEU A 473 -13.26 -12.69 -2.76
N ASN A 474 -12.28 -13.45 -3.26
CA ASN A 474 -12.45 -14.24 -4.48
C ASN A 474 -13.42 -15.41 -4.31
N PHE A 475 -13.47 -16.04 -3.13
CA PHE A 475 -14.48 -17.04 -2.80
C PHE A 475 -15.89 -16.44 -2.93
N TYR A 476 -16.15 -15.27 -2.33
CA TYR A 476 -17.46 -14.62 -2.46
C TYR A 476 -17.75 -14.18 -3.89
N ARG A 477 -16.77 -13.62 -4.61
CA ARG A 477 -16.91 -13.30 -6.05
C ARG A 477 -17.33 -14.51 -6.88
N SER A 478 -16.80 -15.70 -6.59
CA SER A 478 -17.14 -16.94 -7.32
C SER A 478 -18.61 -17.36 -7.18
N LYS A 479 -19.31 -16.86 -6.17
CA LYS A 479 -20.74 -17.11 -5.95
C LYS A 479 -21.65 -16.12 -6.71
N LEU A 480 -21.08 -15.07 -7.28
CA LEU A 480 -21.83 -13.99 -7.91
C LEU A 480 -21.87 -14.12 -9.43
N ARG A 481 -22.97 -13.64 -10.03
CA ARG A 481 -23.12 -13.48 -11.47
C ARG A 481 -22.16 -12.38 -11.96
N PRO A 482 -21.64 -12.49 -13.19
CA PRO A 482 -20.90 -11.40 -13.81
C PRO A 482 -21.70 -10.09 -13.79
N GLY A 483 -21.08 -9.01 -13.35
CA GLY A 483 -21.70 -7.68 -13.26
C GLY A 483 -22.41 -7.37 -11.95
N THR A 484 -22.60 -8.34 -11.05
CA THR A 484 -23.04 -8.06 -9.68
C THR A 484 -21.94 -7.33 -8.93
N LYS A 485 -22.24 -6.12 -8.46
CA LYS A 485 -21.31 -5.28 -7.72
C LYS A 485 -21.18 -5.72 -6.26
N ILE A 486 -20.06 -5.42 -5.63
CA ILE A 486 -19.81 -5.75 -4.22
C ILE A 486 -19.53 -4.46 -3.43
N VAL A 487 -20.29 -4.28 -2.35
CA VAL A 487 -20.01 -3.33 -1.29
C VAL A 487 -19.26 -4.06 -0.19
N VAL A 488 -18.05 -3.64 0.15
CA VAL A 488 -17.30 -4.21 1.27
C VAL A 488 -17.43 -3.33 2.51
N MET A 489 -17.75 -3.96 3.64
CA MET A 489 -17.84 -3.28 4.93
C MET A 489 -16.45 -3.11 5.54
N VAL A 490 -16.03 -1.87 5.77
CA VAL A 490 -14.74 -1.49 6.41
C VAL A 490 -14.94 -0.69 7.70
N LYS A 491 -16.10 -0.90 8.35
CA LYS A 491 -16.51 -0.23 9.60
C LYS A 491 -15.66 -0.63 10.79
N ALA A 492 -15.52 0.26 11.77
CA ALA A 492 -14.77 0.01 13.01
C ALA A 492 -13.34 -0.47 12.71
N LEU A 493 -12.63 0.28 11.85
CA LEU A 493 -11.31 -0.07 11.33
C LEU A 493 -11.27 -1.48 10.71
N SER A 494 -12.21 -1.80 9.83
CA SER A 494 -12.30 -3.14 9.21
C SER A 494 -12.38 -4.26 10.25
N TYR A 495 -13.30 -4.10 11.21
CA TYR A 495 -13.46 -4.96 12.38
C TYR A 495 -12.14 -5.14 13.17
N GLY A 496 -11.45 -4.02 13.43
CA GLY A 496 -10.18 -3.99 14.16
C GLY A 496 -8.93 -4.35 13.33
N SER A 497 -9.09 -4.76 12.07
CA SER A 497 -8.01 -5.21 11.18
C SER A 497 -7.24 -4.09 10.47
N GLY A 498 -7.71 -2.84 10.55
CA GLY A 498 -7.06 -1.68 9.91
C GLY A 498 -7.92 -1.00 8.85
N GLY A 499 -7.94 0.34 8.83
CA GLY A 499 -8.78 1.12 7.92
C GLY A 499 -8.19 1.26 6.52
N TYR A 500 -7.06 1.96 6.41
CA TYR A 500 -6.49 2.38 5.13
C TYR A 500 -5.91 1.22 4.32
N GLU A 501 -5.12 0.35 4.94
CA GLU A 501 -4.39 -0.73 4.27
C GLU A 501 -5.35 -1.71 3.59
N ILE A 502 -6.45 -2.03 4.28
CA ILE A 502 -7.52 -2.89 3.76
C ILE A 502 -8.27 -2.19 2.64
N ALA A 503 -8.64 -0.91 2.81
CA ALA A 503 -9.32 -0.15 1.75
C ALA A 503 -8.47 -0.03 0.48
N SER A 504 -7.18 0.24 0.61
CA SER A 504 -6.23 0.34 -0.51
C SER A 504 -6.06 -0.99 -1.23
N LEU A 505 -5.97 -2.11 -0.49
CA LEU A 505 -5.96 -3.45 -1.07
C LEU A 505 -7.24 -3.74 -1.85
N LEU A 506 -8.41 -3.43 -1.27
CA LEU A 506 -9.71 -3.65 -1.91
C LEU A 506 -9.89 -2.80 -3.18
N GLU A 507 -9.41 -1.56 -3.18
CA GLU A 507 -9.36 -0.69 -4.36
C GLU A 507 -8.44 -1.26 -5.45
N PHE A 508 -7.26 -1.72 -5.08
CA PHE A 508 -6.36 -2.41 -6.01
C PHE A 508 -7.02 -3.66 -6.64
N HIS A 509 -7.80 -4.39 -5.85
CA HIS A 509 -8.60 -5.54 -6.30
C HIS A 509 -9.93 -5.17 -6.96
N LYS A 510 -10.17 -3.89 -7.25
CA LYS A 510 -11.32 -3.36 -7.99
C LYS A 510 -12.66 -3.77 -7.38
N ILE A 511 -12.81 -3.59 -6.07
CA ILE A 511 -14.14 -3.64 -5.45
C ILE A 511 -14.97 -2.44 -5.93
N ASP A 512 -16.29 -2.56 -5.96
CA ASP A 512 -17.17 -1.52 -6.52
C ASP A 512 -17.44 -0.40 -5.50
N TYR A 513 -17.59 -0.76 -4.22
CA TYR A 513 -17.96 0.16 -3.14
C TYR A 513 -17.29 -0.23 -1.83
N LEU A 514 -16.97 0.78 -1.02
CA LEU A 514 -16.68 0.62 0.40
C LEU A 514 -17.85 1.16 1.23
N ALA A 515 -18.04 0.63 2.43
CA ALA A 515 -19.03 1.15 3.38
C ALA A 515 -18.44 1.30 4.78
N VAL A 516 -18.59 2.51 5.33
CA VAL A 516 -18.15 2.93 6.68
C VAL A 516 -19.36 3.19 7.59
N ALA A 517 -19.15 3.22 8.90
CA ALA A 517 -20.22 3.50 9.85
C ALA A 517 -20.54 5.00 9.86
N TYR A 518 -19.50 5.80 10.02
CA TYR A 518 -19.57 7.23 10.29
C TYR A 518 -18.79 8.04 9.26
N VAL A 519 -19.05 9.35 9.23
CA VAL A 519 -18.45 10.28 8.25
C VAL A 519 -16.95 10.42 8.43
N ASP A 520 -16.46 10.46 9.68
CA ASP A 520 -15.04 10.57 10.02
C ASP A 520 -14.20 9.38 9.51
N GLU A 521 -14.72 8.16 9.60
CA GLU A 521 -14.11 6.97 8.98
C GLU A 521 -13.97 7.16 7.45
N GLY A 522 -15.00 7.68 6.79
CA GLY A 522 -14.98 7.97 5.35
C GLY A 522 -14.00 9.08 4.98
N ILE A 523 -13.93 10.13 5.79
CA ILE A 523 -12.96 11.23 5.63
C ILE A 523 -11.53 10.70 5.78
N ALA A 524 -11.29 9.81 6.75
CA ALA A 524 -9.97 9.21 6.94
C ALA A 524 -9.52 8.43 5.69
N LEU A 525 -10.43 7.66 5.07
CA LEU A 525 -10.16 6.95 3.82
C LEU A 525 -9.90 7.92 2.65
N ARG A 526 -10.67 9.00 2.54
CA ARG A 526 -10.47 10.04 1.51
C ARG A 526 -9.13 10.75 1.66
N LYS A 527 -8.75 11.13 2.88
CA LYS A 527 -7.44 11.72 3.19
C LYS A 527 -6.29 10.76 2.88
N ALA A 528 -6.56 9.45 2.90
CA ALA A 528 -5.62 8.42 2.49
C ALA A 528 -5.68 8.10 0.98
N ASN A 529 -6.31 8.96 0.17
CA ASN A 529 -6.42 8.88 -1.29
C ASN A 529 -7.22 7.68 -1.84
N ILE A 530 -8.15 7.12 -1.06
CA ILE A 530 -9.12 6.15 -1.60
C ILE A 530 -10.11 6.88 -2.50
N THR A 531 -10.23 6.40 -3.74
CA THR A 531 -11.05 7.02 -4.80
C THR A 531 -12.37 6.29 -5.06
N LEU A 532 -12.51 5.05 -4.58
CA LEU A 532 -13.77 4.30 -4.67
C LEU A 532 -14.97 5.07 -4.08
N PRO A 533 -16.20 4.82 -4.57
CA PRO A 533 -17.40 5.25 -3.86
C PRO A 533 -17.43 4.72 -2.42
N ILE A 534 -17.70 5.60 -1.46
CA ILE A 534 -17.77 5.27 -0.04
C ILE A 534 -19.17 5.58 0.47
N MET A 535 -19.89 4.55 0.90
CA MET A 535 -21.20 4.67 1.54
C MET A 535 -21.04 4.91 3.04
N VAL A 536 -21.67 5.96 3.57
CA VAL A 536 -21.76 6.23 5.01
C VAL A 536 -23.11 5.75 5.52
N MET A 537 -23.10 4.78 6.42
CA MET A 537 -24.32 4.05 6.79
C MET A 537 -25.11 4.71 7.94
N SER A 538 -24.49 5.62 8.67
CA SER A 538 -25.15 6.38 9.76
C SER A 538 -24.67 7.83 9.73
N PRO A 539 -25.07 8.60 8.70
CA PRO A 539 -24.76 10.02 8.66
C PRO A 539 -25.48 10.76 9.79
N GLU A 540 -24.79 11.69 10.43
CA GLU A 540 -25.35 12.53 11.49
C GLU A 540 -25.58 13.95 10.97
N ALA A 541 -26.62 14.63 11.48
CA ALA A 541 -27.00 15.99 11.07
C ALA A 541 -25.85 16.99 11.04
N GLY A 542 -24.98 16.95 12.07
CA GLY A 542 -23.82 17.85 12.17
C GLY A 542 -22.71 17.57 11.16
N SER A 543 -22.78 16.47 10.41
CA SER A 543 -21.70 15.98 9.54
C SER A 543 -22.04 16.01 8.04
N ILE A 544 -23.25 16.43 7.67
CA ILE A 544 -23.74 16.41 6.27
C ILE A 544 -22.88 17.28 5.35
N GLN A 545 -22.46 18.45 5.81
CA GLN A 545 -21.56 19.30 5.03
C GLN A 545 -20.23 18.59 4.73
N SER A 546 -19.61 17.98 5.75
CA SER A 546 -18.35 17.25 5.56
C SER A 546 -18.53 16.00 4.68
N LEU A 547 -19.69 15.34 4.78
CA LEU A 547 -20.04 14.21 3.93
C LEU A 547 -20.02 14.63 2.44
N ILE A 548 -20.60 15.78 2.11
CA ILE A 548 -20.59 16.35 0.76
C ILE A 548 -19.19 16.79 0.34
N ASP A 549 -18.48 17.54 1.19
CA ASP A 549 -17.16 18.10 0.88
C ASP A 549 -16.13 17.00 0.53
N TYR A 550 -16.26 15.84 1.16
CA TYR A 550 -15.41 14.67 0.94
C TYR A 550 -15.99 13.62 -0.03
N GLN A 551 -17.07 13.96 -0.75
CA GLN A 551 -17.69 13.09 -1.77
C GLN A 551 -18.02 11.69 -1.22
N LEU A 552 -18.68 11.65 -0.08
CA LEU A 552 -19.18 10.44 0.56
C LEU A 552 -20.69 10.28 0.23
N GLU A 553 -21.17 9.05 0.02
CA GLU A 553 -22.57 8.79 -0.37
C GLU A 553 -23.38 8.36 0.88
N PRO A 554 -24.43 9.10 1.31
CA PRO A 554 -25.14 8.80 2.56
C PRO A 554 -26.20 7.70 2.41
N GLU A 555 -26.32 6.88 3.45
CA GLU A 555 -27.53 6.11 3.76
C GLU A 555 -28.63 7.05 4.27
N VAL A 556 -29.82 6.96 3.68
CA VAL A 556 -31.02 7.71 4.08
C VAL A 556 -32.05 6.72 4.62
N TYR A 557 -32.38 6.85 5.89
CA TYR A 557 -33.25 5.92 6.62
C TYR A 557 -34.46 6.59 7.28
N SER A 558 -34.59 7.92 7.21
CA SER A 558 -35.74 8.67 7.75
C SER A 558 -35.99 9.96 6.97
N PHE A 559 -37.13 10.60 7.20
CA PHE A 559 -37.47 11.88 6.55
C PHE A 559 -36.60 13.03 7.04
N GLU A 560 -36.21 13.02 8.31
CA GLU A 560 -35.37 14.05 8.92
C GLU A 560 -33.99 14.09 8.25
N ILE A 561 -33.33 12.94 8.12
CA ILE A 561 -32.01 12.87 7.47
C ILE A 561 -32.10 13.19 5.97
N LEU A 562 -33.21 12.80 5.31
CA LEU A 562 -33.46 13.16 3.91
C LEU A 562 -33.55 14.68 3.75
N ASP A 563 -34.32 15.35 4.60
CA ASP A 563 -34.54 16.79 4.53
C ASP A 563 -33.25 17.56 4.83
N GLU A 564 -32.44 17.12 5.79
CA GLU A 564 -31.12 17.71 6.08
C GLU A 564 -30.16 17.61 4.90
N ILE A 565 -30.06 16.42 4.29
CA ILE A 565 -29.22 16.21 3.08
C ILE A 565 -29.73 17.06 1.92
N LEU A 566 -31.05 17.13 1.73
CA LEU A 566 -31.67 17.93 0.69
C LEU A 566 -31.39 19.43 0.88
N ASN A 567 -31.58 19.95 2.09
CA ASN A 567 -31.33 21.35 2.42
C ASN A 567 -29.87 21.74 2.19
N GLU A 568 -28.93 20.87 2.60
CA GLU A 568 -27.51 21.11 2.39
C GLU A 568 -27.12 21.03 0.91
N ALA A 569 -27.64 20.04 0.18
CA ALA A 569 -27.44 19.93 -1.27
C ALA A 569 -28.00 21.14 -2.03
N GLN A 570 -29.15 21.68 -1.61
CA GLN A 570 -29.72 22.93 -2.14
C GLN A 570 -28.84 24.13 -1.84
N ARG A 571 -28.36 24.26 -0.59
CA ARG A 571 -27.47 25.34 -0.15
C ARG A 571 -26.18 25.37 -0.97
N GLN A 572 -25.62 24.20 -1.26
CA GLN A 572 -24.41 24.04 -2.08
C GLN A 572 -24.70 23.98 -3.59
N GLN A 573 -25.97 24.10 -4.01
CA GLN A 573 -26.40 24.04 -5.42
C GLN A 573 -25.97 22.76 -6.15
N LEU A 574 -25.89 21.64 -5.44
CA LEU A 574 -25.56 20.35 -6.01
C LEU A 574 -26.71 19.82 -6.87
N LEU A 575 -26.38 19.15 -7.95
CA LEU A 575 -27.34 18.42 -8.78
C LEU A 575 -27.05 16.93 -8.72
N HIS A 576 -28.10 16.13 -8.57
CA HIS A 576 -28.04 14.67 -8.58
C HIS A 576 -27.06 14.06 -7.58
N PHE A 577 -26.91 14.65 -6.40
CA PHE A 577 -26.09 14.10 -5.32
C PHE A 577 -26.57 12.68 -4.97
N PRO A 578 -25.69 11.67 -5.02
CA PRO A 578 -26.08 10.27 -4.88
C PRO A 578 -26.50 9.97 -3.44
N VAL A 579 -27.64 9.30 -3.26
CA VAL A 579 -28.14 8.83 -1.95
C VAL A 579 -28.55 7.36 -2.01
N HIS A 580 -28.40 6.66 -0.88
CA HIS A 580 -28.76 5.25 -0.76
C HIS A 580 -29.93 5.08 0.21
N ILE A 581 -31.07 4.61 -0.28
CA ILE A 581 -32.28 4.50 0.54
C ILE A 581 -32.27 3.18 1.30
N LYS A 582 -32.40 3.25 2.62
CA LYS A 582 -32.59 2.10 3.50
C LYS A 582 -34.08 1.83 3.68
N VAL A 583 -34.51 0.60 3.40
CA VAL A 583 -35.87 0.14 3.63
C VAL A 583 -35.85 -0.90 4.74
N ASP A 584 -36.83 -0.86 5.64
CA ASP A 584 -37.02 -1.89 6.64
C ASP A 584 -37.97 -2.98 6.11
N THR A 585 -37.47 -4.22 6.07
CA THR A 585 -38.23 -5.39 5.61
C THR A 585 -38.47 -6.39 6.75
N GLY A 586 -38.42 -5.92 8.00
CA GLY A 586 -38.75 -6.70 9.21
C GLY A 586 -37.64 -6.72 10.27
N MET A 587 -36.47 -6.15 10.02
CA MET A 587 -35.42 -6.08 11.04
C MET A 587 -35.76 -5.06 12.14
N HIS A 588 -36.62 -4.07 11.84
CA HIS A 588 -37.09 -3.02 12.75
C HIS A 588 -35.96 -2.25 13.44
N ARG A 589 -34.91 -1.92 12.65
CA ARG A 589 -33.74 -1.19 13.15
C ARG A 589 -33.65 0.22 12.58
N LEU A 590 -33.38 0.32 11.28
CA LEU A 590 -33.30 1.58 10.54
C LEU A 590 -33.83 1.32 9.13
N GLY A 591 -34.59 2.28 8.61
CA GLY A 591 -35.10 2.27 7.26
C GLY A 591 -36.56 2.69 7.20
N PHE A 592 -36.97 3.11 6.02
CA PHE A 592 -38.37 3.43 5.73
C PHE A 592 -39.22 2.18 5.72
N MET A 593 -40.41 2.27 6.31
CA MET A 593 -41.43 1.22 6.21
C MET A 593 -42.10 1.28 4.84
N SER A 594 -42.76 0.19 4.43
CA SER A 594 -43.48 0.13 3.15
C SER A 594 -44.53 1.25 2.97
N ASP A 595 -45.11 1.71 4.07
CA ASP A 595 -46.13 2.78 4.07
C ASP A 595 -45.52 4.17 3.86
N ASP A 596 -44.23 4.36 4.14
CA ASP A 596 -43.51 5.63 3.92
C ASP A 596 -43.14 5.85 2.45
N ILE A 597 -43.10 4.77 1.65
CA ILE A 597 -42.57 4.76 0.29
C ILE A 597 -43.24 5.78 -0.65
N PRO A 598 -44.58 5.96 -0.64
CA PRO A 598 -45.22 6.99 -1.47
C PRO A 598 -44.73 8.39 -1.12
N ALA A 599 -44.75 8.76 0.16
CA ALA A 599 -44.32 10.08 0.61
C ALA A 599 -42.83 10.32 0.35
N LEU A 600 -41.99 9.31 0.54
CA LEU A 600 -40.57 9.34 0.20
C LEU A 600 -40.34 9.60 -1.29
N CYS A 601 -41.04 8.86 -2.15
CA CYS A 601 -40.91 9.02 -3.61
C CYS A 601 -41.40 10.39 -4.08
N ASP A 602 -42.48 10.92 -3.49
CA ASP A 602 -42.99 12.25 -3.83
C ASP A 602 -41.97 13.35 -3.49
N ARG A 603 -41.27 13.25 -2.36
CA ARG A 603 -40.18 14.18 -2.04
C ARG A 603 -39.01 14.07 -3.02
N LEU A 604 -38.59 12.85 -3.34
CA LEU A 604 -37.45 12.58 -4.22
C LEU A 604 -37.71 12.96 -5.69
N LYS A 605 -38.96 12.86 -6.17
CA LYS A 605 -39.36 13.31 -7.51
C LYS A 605 -39.28 14.81 -7.70
N ASN A 606 -39.63 15.55 -6.66
CA ASN A 606 -39.79 17.00 -6.71
C ASN A 606 -38.48 17.75 -6.47
N THR A 607 -37.32 17.07 -6.56
CA THR A 607 -35.99 17.67 -6.42
C THR A 607 -35.04 17.21 -7.52
N SER A 608 -34.25 18.14 -8.04
CA SER A 608 -33.11 17.84 -8.93
C SER A 608 -31.79 17.67 -8.16
N HIS A 609 -31.79 17.96 -6.86
CA HIS A 609 -30.57 18.01 -6.05
C HIS A 609 -30.06 16.64 -5.61
N LEU A 610 -30.97 15.67 -5.44
CA LEU A 610 -30.64 14.32 -5.01
C LEU A 610 -30.93 13.28 -6.10
N ARG A 611 -30.24 12.16 -6.05
CA ARG A 611 -30.45 11.02 -6.95
C ARG A 611 -30.34 9.72 -6.19
N VAL A 612 -31.39 8.91 -6.20
CA VAL A 612 -31.34 7.56 -5.62
C VAL A 612 -30.38 6.69 -6.42
N LYS A 613 -29.24 6.36 -5.82
CA LYS A 613 -28.18 5.53 -6.40
C LYS A 613 -28.49 4.06 -6.19
N SER A 614 -28.84 3.69 -4.95
CA SER A 614 -29.33 2.36 -4.63
C SER A 614 -30.42 2.37 -3.57
N VAL A 615 -31.16 1.26 -3.49
CA VAL A 615 -32.10 0.96 -2.42
C VAL A 615 -31.67 -0.36 -1.79
N PHE A 616 -31.76 -0.48 -0.46
CA PHE A 616 -31.30 -1.67 0.24
C PHE A 616 -32.00 -1.96 1.55
N SER A 617 -31.98 -3.23 1.95
CA SER A 617 -32.41 -3.71 3.27
C SER A 617 -31.37 -4.66 3.86
N HIS A 618 -31.52 -5.08 5.12
CA HIS A 618 -30.67 -6.04 5.82
C HIS A 618 -31.44 -7.30 6.20
N LEU A 619 -30.87 -8.48 5.94
CA LEU A 619 -31.43 -9.76 6.39
C LEU A 619 -31.14 -9.96 7.87
N ALA A 620 -32.17 -10.32 8.64
CA ALA A 620 -32.06 -10.42 10.09
C ALA A 620 -31.42 -11.73 10.56
N ALA A 621 -31.64 -12.83 9.85
CA ALA A 621 -31.28 -14.18 10.30
C ALA A 621 -30.82 -15.08 9.14
N SER A 622 -30.15 -14.49 8.15
CA SER A 622 -29.64 -15.23 6.98
C SER A 622 -28.61 -16.30 7.33
N ASP A 623 -28.00 -16.21 8.50
CA ASP A 623 -27.01 -17.15 9.03
C ASP A 623 -27.62 -18.37 9.75
N GLU A 624 -28.95 -18.39 9.94
CA GLU A 624 -29.65 -19.44 10.68
C GLU A 624 -30.73 -20.12 9.82
N VAL A 625 -30.57 -21.43 9.59
CA VAL A 625 -31.48 -22.23 8.74
C VAL A 625 -32.93 -22.24 9.25
N VAL A 626 -33.11 -22.20 10.57
CA VAL A 626 -34.44 -22.21 11.20
C VAL A 626 -35.28 -20.97 10.82
N HIS A 627 -34.63 -19.92 10.32
CA HIS A 627 -35.27 -18.65 9.96
C HIS A 627 -35.36 -18.40 8.45
N ASP A 628 -35.18 -19.42 7.62
CA ASP A 628 -35.20 -19.29 6.15
C ASP A 628 -36.52 -18.75 5.60
N ALA A 629 -37.66 -19.25 6.10
CA ALA A 629 -38.97 -18.77 5.69
C ALA A 629 -39.15 -17.26 5.96
N TYR A 630 -38.59 -16.78 7.07
CA TYR A 630 -38.60 -15.36 7.40
C TYR A 630 -37.65 -14.57 6.48
N THR A 631 -36.43 -15.05 6.27
CA THR A 631 -35.45 -14.45 5.36
C THR A 631 -35.99 -14.29 3.94
N LEU A 632 -36.64 -15.32 3.39
CA LEU A 632 -37.26 -15.28 2.06
C LEU A 632 -38.39 -14.24 2.00
N ARG A 633 -39.21 -14.12 3.07
CA ARG A 633 -40.24 -13.07 3.17
C ARG A 633 -39.64 -11.68 3.18
N GLN A 634 -38.50 -11.45 3.85
CA GLN A 634 -37.80 -10.16 3.81
C GLN A 634 -37.37 -9.82 2.38
N ILE A 635 -36.85 -10.80 1.63
CA ILE A 635 -36.42 -10.62 0.24
C ILE A 635 -37.60 -10.30 -0.67
N GLU A 636 -38.73 -11.01 -0.52
CA GLU A 636 -39.94 -10.76 -1.30
C GLU A 636 -40.49 -9.35 -1.04
N ASN A 637 -40.65 -8.97 0.24
CA ASN A 637 -41.08 -7.63 0.63
C ASN A 637 -40.16 -6.54 0.06
N PHE A 638 -38.85 -6.77 0.11
CA PHE A 638 -37.87 -5.85 -0.46
C PHE A 638 -38.03 -5.67 -1.98
N GLN A 639 -38.26 -6.76 -2.70
CA GLN A 639 -38.51 -6.71 -4.15
C GLN A 639 -39.78 -5.93 -4.48
N GLN A 640 -40.86 -6.12 -3.72
CA GLN A 640 -42.12 -5.38 -3.88
C GLN A 640 -41.93 -3.89 -3.65
N VAL A 641 -41.24 -3.49 -2.57
CA VAL A 641 -40.93 -2.09 -2.29
C VAL A 641 -40.07 -1.48 -3.40
N CYS A 642 -39.03 -2.18 -3.85
CA CYS A 642 -38.19 -1.70 -4.95
C CYS A 642 -38.97 -1.53 -6.26
N HIS A 643 -39.91 -2.44 -6.56
CA HIS A 643 -40.76 -2.34 -7.73
C HIS A 643 -41.64 -1.09 -7.66
N ARG A 644 -42.35 -0.90 -6.54
CA ARG A 644 -43.18 0.29 -6.28
C ARG A 644 -42.38 1.58 -6.37
N MET A 645 -41.18 1.62 -5.79
CA MET A 645 -40.29 2.79 -5.87
C MET A 645 -39.87 3.10 -7.32
N ARG A 646 -39.56 2.09 -8.15
CA ARG A 646 -39.20 2.30 -9.56
C ARG A 646 -40.37 2.86 -10.36
N GLU A 647 -41.58 2.33 -10.16
CA GLU A 647 -42.80 2.83 -10.80
C GLU A 647 -43.09 4.27 -10.41
N LEU A 648 -42.99 4.58 -9.12
CA LEU A 648 -43.15 5.94 -8.66
C LEU A 648 -42.05 6.82 -9.26
N LEU A 649 -40.77 6.62 -8.93
CA LEU A 649 -39.67 7.50 -9.33
C LEU A 649 -39.47 7.63 -10.85
N GLY A 650 -39.92 6.66 -11.65
CA GLY A 650 -39.82 6.69 -13.12
C GLY A 650 -38.42 6.38 -13.66
N TYR A 651 -37.53 5.82 -12.82
CA TYR A 651 -36.17 5.44 -13.22
C TYR A 651 -35.61 4.27 -12.41
N ALA A 652 -34.57 3.63 -12.93
CA ALA A 652 -33.89 2.52 -12.28
C ALA A 652 -32.79 2.96 -11.30
N PHE A 653 -32.59 2.14 -10.27
CA PHE A 653 -31.53 2.22 -9.27
C PHE A 653 -31.05 0.81 -8.92
N ASP A 654 -29.84 0.70 -8.38
CA ASP A 654 -29.29 -0.59 -7.96
C ASP A 654 -29.97 -1.10 -6.68
N ARG A 655 -30.11 -2.42 -6.51
CA ARG A 655 -30.72 -3.02 -5.32
C ARG A 655 -29.75 -3.98 -4.65
N HIS A 656 -29.78 -4.03 -3.32
CA HIS A 656 -28.98 -4.99 -2.57
C HIS A 656 -29.59 -5.38 -1.23
N ILE A 657 -29.54 -6.67 -0.90
CA ILE A 657 -30.07 -7.18 0.38
C ILE A 657 -29.15 -8.22 1.05
N LEU A 658 -28.40 -8.99 0.26
CA LEU A 658 -27.55 -10.05 0.78
C LEU A 658 -26.36 -9.49 1.56
N ASN A 659 -26.25 -9.90 2.83
CA ASN A 659 -25.03 -9.86 3.65
C ASN A 659 -24.18 -11.12 3.36
N SER A 660 -23.04 -11.31 4.05
CA SER A 660 -22.12 -12.44 3.82
C SER A 660 -22.83 -13.81 3.79
N ALA A 661 -23.66 -14.13 4.80
CA ALA A 661 -24.42 -15.38 4.84
C ALA A 661 -25.49 -15.46 3.74
N GLY A 662 -26.13 -14.33 3.42
CA GLY A 662 -27.03 -14.23 2.27
C GLY A 662 -26.36 -14.57 0.94
N ILE A 663 -25.13 -14.11 0.70
CA ILE A 663 -24.36 -14.44 -0.52
C ILE A 663 -24.11 -15.94 -0.64
N GLU A 664 -23.84 -16.62 0.48
CA GLU A 664 -23.54 -18.06 0.49
C GLU A 664 -24.77 -18.91 0.22
N ARG A 665 -25.91 -18.55 0.83
CA ARG A 665 -27.10 -19.40 0.91
C ARG A 665 -28.19 -19.05 -0.09
N PHE A 666 -28.29 -17.78 -0.46
CA PHE A 666 -29.34 -17.22 -1.31
C PHE A 666 -28.77 -16.45 -2.52
N PRO A 667 -27.71 -16.94 -3.22
CA PRO A 667 -27.03 -16.20 -4.29
C PRO A 667 -27.92 -15.84 -5.48
N GLU A 668 -29.05 -16.53 -5.68
CA GLU A 668 -30.05 -16.21 -6.70
C GLU A 668 -30.69 -14.83 -6.50
N TYR A 669 -30.70 -14.32 -5.25
CA TYR A 669 -31.25 -13.02 -4.87
C TYR A 669 -30.19 -11.90 -4.78
N GLN A 670 -29.04 -12.06 -5.44
CA GLN A 670 -27.93 -11.09 -5.42
C GLN A 670 -28.22 -9.73 -6.09
N MET A 671 -29.29 -9.62 -6.89
CA MET A 671 -29.72 -8.38 -7.56
C MET A 671 -28.58 -7.66 -8.30
N GLU A 672 -28.47 -6.33 -8.20
CA GLU A 672 -27.39 -5.53 -8.79
C GLU A 672 -26.15 -5.41 -7.88
N MET A 673 -26.33 -5.55 -6.56
CA MET A 673 -25.28 -5.40 -5.55
C MET A 673 -25.43 -6.41 -4.39
N VAL A 674 -24.31 -6.79 -3.77
CA VAL A 674 -24.28 -7.51 -2.48
C VAL A 674 -23.37 -6.80 -1.47
N ARG A 675 -23.57 -7.07 -0.18
CA ARG A 675 -22.75 -6.47 0.90
C ARG A 675 -21.94 -7.55 1.61
N LEU A 676 -20.62 -7.51 1.44
CA LEU A 676 -19.69 -8.43 2.07
C LEU A 676 -19.09 -7.81 3.34
N GLY A 677 -19.37 -8.45 4.48
CA GLY A 677 -18.87 -8.04 5.80
C GLY A 677 -17.90 -9.07 6.37
N ILE A 678 -18.26 -9.71 7.49
CA ILE A 678 -17.36 -10.61 8.24
C ILE A 678 -16.81 -11.81 7.44
N GLY A 679 -17.51 -12.22 6.39
CA GLY A 679 -17.05 -13.26 5.48
C GLY A 679 -15.69 -12.95 4.85
N LEU A 680 -15.43 -11.67 4.55
CA LEU A 680 -14.14 -11.21 4.06
C LEU A 680 -13.01 -11.51 5.04
N TYR A 681 -13.30 -11.45 6.34
CA TYR A 681 -12.35 -11.61 7.45
C TYR A 681 -12.23 -13.06 7.92
N GLY A 682 -12.78 -14.01 7.14
CA GLY A 682 -12.57 -15.43 7.38
C GLY A 682 -13.59 -16.08 8.31
N VAL A 683 -14.76 -15.46 8.52
CA VAL A 683 -15.83 -16.02 9.36
C VAL A 683 -17.06 -16.35 8.51
N SER A 684 -17.46 -17.62 8.50
CA SER A 684 -18.67 -18.09 7.83
C SER A 684 -19.39 -19.13 8.67
N ALA A 685 -20.72 -19.03 8.72
CA ALA A 685 -21.58 -20.00 9.40
C ALA A 685 -21.73 -21.33 8.63
N PHE A 686 -21.45 -21.38 7.32
CA PHE A 686 -21.74 -22.55 6.47
C PHE A 686 -20.52 -23.11 5.74
N HIS A 687 -19.56 -22.25 5.42
CA HIS A 687 -18.41 -22.58 4.57
C HIS A 687 -17.09 -22.17 5.22
N GLN A 688 -16.98 -22.27 6.55
CA GLN A 688 -15.78 -21.90 7.30
C GLN A 688 -14.50 -22.52 6.72
N GLN A 689 -14.54 -23.80 6.31
CA GLN A 689 -13.43 -24.54 5.69
C GLN A 689 -12.98 -24.01 4.31
N ARG A 690 -13.77 -23.16 3.66
CA ARG A 690 -13.43 -22.53 2.37
C ARG A 690 -12.79 -21.16 2.55
N LEU A 691 -12.95 -20.56 3.73
CA LEU A 691 -12.37 -19.28 4.07
C LEU A 691 -11.04 -19.48 4.81
N GLN A 692 -10.16 -18.52 4.65
CA GLN A 692 -8.89 -18.45 5.35
C GLN A 692 -9.00 -17.45 6.51
N THR A 693 -8.34 -17.79 7.62
CA THR A 693 -8.20 -16.87 8.75
C THR A 693 -7.43 -15.64 8.32
N VAL A 694 -8.03 -14.45 8.50
CA VAL A 694 -7.38 -13.18 8.16
C VAL A 694 -6.59 -12.62 9.34
N SER A 695 -7.12 -12.73 10.55
CA SER A 695 -6.54 -12.08 11.74
C SER A 695 -6.03 -13.10 12.75
N THR A 696 -4.77 -12.96 13.17
CA THR A 696 -4.11 -13.83 14.15
C THR A 696 -3.53 -12.97 15.27
N LEU A 697 -4.02 -13.13 16.50
CA LEU A 697 -3.52 -12.43 17.67
C LEU A 697 -2.45 -13.27 18.37
N LYS A 698 -1.23 -12.74 18.42
CA LYS A 698 -0.07 -13.40 18.99
C LYS A 698 0.52 -12.60 20.13
N THR A 699 1.12 -13.31 21.07
CA THR A 699 1.94 -12.73 22.13
C THR A 699 3.11 -13.68 22.43
N HIS A 700 3.79 -13.48 23.55
CA HIS A 700 4.90 -14.33 23.97
C HIS A 700 4.85 -14.57 25.48
N ILE A 701 5.58 -15.58 25.95
CA ILE A 701 5.76 -15.79 27.38
C ILE A 701 6.71 -14.72 27.96
N THR A 702 6.24 -13.92 28.92
CA THR A 702 7.07 -12.95 29.65
C THR A 702 7.85 -13.61 30.77
N GLN A 703 7.23 -14.54 31.49
CA GLN A 703 7.81 -15.18 32.67
C GLN A 703 7.19 -16.55 32.89
N ILE A 704 7.96 -17.50 33.41
CA ILE A 704 7.46 -18.78 33.92
C ILE A 704 7.78 -18.88 35.41
N LYS A 705 6.80 -19.29 36.21
CA LYS A 705 6.95 -19.54 37.66
C LYS A 705 6.50 -20.95 38.00
N THR A 706 7.14 -21.56 38.98
CA THR A 706 6.65 -22.81 39.59
C THR A 706 5.82 -22.44 40.81
N ILE A 707 4.55 -22.84 40.80
CA ILE A 707 3.58 -22.65 41.87
C ILE A 707 3.40 -23.98 42.59
N LYS A 708 3.55 -24.01 43.91
CA LYS A 708 3.50 -25.25 44.69
C LYS A 708 2.06 -25.70 44.89
N LYS A 709 1.87 -27.02 45.01
CA LYS A 709 0.58 -27.62 45.38
C LYS A 709 -0.05 -26.88 46.57
N GLY A 710 -1.30 -26.47 46.44
CA GLY A 710 -2.08 -25.74 47.45
C GLY A 710 -1.95 -24.20 47.37
N GLU A 711 -1.03 -23.67 46.57
CA GLU A 711 -0.95 -22.24 46.29
C GLU A 711 -1.97 -21.81 45.22
N SER A 712 -2.15 -20.50 45.04
CA SER A 712 -3.16 -19.95 44.14
C SER A 712 -2.60 -18.95 43.14
N VAL A 713 -3.25 -18.84 41.97
CA VAL A 713 -2.86 -17.96 40.86
C VAL A 713 -3.87 -16.84 40.64
N GLY A 714 -3.37 -15.60 40.53
CA GLY A 714 -4.13 -14.44 40.09
C GLY A 714 -5.14 -13.87 41.10
N TYR A 715 -5.92 -12.89 40.63
CA TYR A 715 -6.88 -12.17 41.48
C TYR A 715 -7.95 -13.07 42.08
N GLY A 716 -8.29 -12.80 43.35
CA GLY A 716 -9.33 -13.52 44.09
C GLY A 716 -8.99 -14.97 44.38
N ARG A 717 -7.74 -15.40 44.15
CA ARG A 717 -7.25 -16.77 44.41
C ARG A 717 -8.15 -17.84 43.76
N ARG A 718 -8.75 -17.55 42.61
CA ARG A 718 -9.77 -18.40 41.96
C ARG A 718 -9.21 -19.66 41.30
N ALA A 719 -7.90 -19.71 41.05
CA ALA A 719 -7.22 -20.94 40.69
C ALA A 719 -6.34 -21.38 41.87
N ILE A 720 -6.63 -22.54 42.46
CA ILE A 720 -5.77 -23.22 43.42
C ILE A 720 -5.20 -24.45 42.73
N VAL A 721 -3.88 -24.62 42.74
CA VAL A 721 -3.23 -25.74 42.04
C VAL A 721 -3.17 -26.98 42.94
N ASP A 722 -3.45 -28.15 42.37
CA ASP A 722 -3.50 -29.44 43.08
C ASP A 722 -2.18 -30.25 42.97
N ARG A 723 -1.26 -29.78 42.14
CA ARG A 723 0.12 -30.25 41.98
C ARG A 723 1.08 -29.08 41.79
N ASP A 724 2.38 -29.35 41.89
CA ASP A 724 3.40 -28.38 41.48
C ASP A 724 3.21 -28.05 39.99
N THR A 725 2.90 -26.78 39.72
CA THR A 725 2.41 -26.32 38.42
C THR A 725 3.34 -25.26 37.85
N ARG A 726 3.73 -25.38 36.58
CA ARG A 726 4.49 -24.34 35.87
C ARG A 726 3.51 -23.38 35.20
N VAL A 727 3.45 -22.15 35.69
CA VAL A 727 2.55 -21.12 35.19
C VAL A 727 3.34 -20.12 34.35
N ALA A 728 2.97 -19.97 33.08
CA ALA A 728 3.51 -18.94 32.19
C ALA A 728 2.60 -17.71 32.21
N ILE A 729 3.22 -16.53 32.19
CA ILE A 729 2.57 -15.22 32.20
C ILE A 729 2.69 -14.62 30.80
N LEU A 730 1.56 -14.20 30.24
CA LEU A 730 1.44 -13.55 28.93
C LEU A 730 1.12 -12.06 29.12
N PRO A 731 1.78 -11.13 28.40
CA PRO A 731 1.58 -9.70 28.51
C PRO A 731 0.39 -9.25 27.65
N ILE A 732 -0.79 -9.77 27.97
CA ILE A 732 -2.05 -9.38 27.36
C ILE A 732 -3.20 -9.59 28.34
N GLY A 733 -4.09 -8.61 28.45
CA GLY A 733 -5.27 -8.69 29.30
C GLY A 733 -6.51 -8.04 28.70
N TYR A 734 -7.49 -7.75 29.55
CA TYR A 734 -8.76 -7.19 29.09
C TYR A 734 -8.63 -5.75 28.58
N ALA A 735 -7.58 -4.99 28.95
CA ALA A 735 -7.32 -3.66 28.39
C ALA A 735 -6.84 -3.71 26.94
N ASP A 736 -6.33 -4.86 26.50
CA ASP A 736 -5.90 -5.12 25.12
C ASP A 736 -7.01 -5.73 24.26
N GLY A 737 -8.17 -6.02 24.86
CA GLY A 737 -9.31 -6.66 24.20
C GLY A 737 -9.44 -8.16 24.45
N TYR A 738 -8.54 -8.77 25.24
CA TYR A 738 -8.64 -10.20 25.58
C TYR A 738 -9.61 -10.41 26.74
N THR A 739 -10.86 -10.73 26.41
CA THR A 739 -12.00 -10.65 27.34
C THR A 739 -11.83 -11.48 28.61
N ARG A 740 -12.14 -10.87 29.75
CA ARG A 740 -12.08 -11.52 31.06
C ARG A 740 -13.00 -12.74 31.17
N ARG A 741 -14.02 -12.86 30.31
CA ARG A 741 -14.93 -14.03 30.25
C ARG A 741 -14.22 -15.34 29.89
N LEU A 742 -13.03 -15.27 29.28
CA LEU A 742 -12.19 -16.45 28.99
C LEU A 742 -11.49 -17.04 30.22
N SER A 743 -11.52 -16.35 31.37
CA SER A 743 -10.91 -16.83 32.62
C SER A 743 -11.39 -18.25 32.94
N HIS A 744 -10.44 -19.18 33.08
CA HIS A 744 -10.66 -20.62 33.33
C HIS A 744 -11.40 -21.42 32.24
N LYS A 745 -11.75 -20.81 31.11
CA LYS A 745 -12.52 -21.47 30.04
C LYS A 745 -11.76 -21.51 28.71
N GLY A 746 -10.94 -20.50 28.44
CA GLY A 746 -10.17 -20.41 27.20
C GLY A 746 -8.88 -21.22 27.25
N ARG A 747 -8.28 -21.38 26.06
CA ARG A 747 -6.99 -22.00 25.83
C ARG A 747 -6.23 -21.23 24.77
N VAL A 748 -4.91 -21.42 24.74
CA VAL A 748 -3.99 -20.80 23.78
C VAL A 748 -3.22 -21.90 23.04
N TRP A 749 -2.56 -21.54 21.95
CA TRP A 749 -1.70 -22.45 21.19
C TRP A 749 -0.23 -22.05 21.31
N ILE A 750 0.61 -23.00 21.73
CA ILE A 750 2.06 -22.81 21.91
C ILE A 750 2.79 -24.13 21.61
N ASN A 751 3.89 -24.06 20.86
CA ASN A 751 4.77 -25.19 20.56
C ASN A 751 4.04 -26.47 20.06
N GLY A 752 2.98 -26.30 19.27
CA GLY A 752 2.22 -27.42 18.71
C GLY A 752 1.18 -28.03 19.65
N GLN A 753 0.87 -27.38 20.79
CA GLN A 753 -0.06 -27.90 21.80
C GLN A 753 -1.03 -26.82 22.30
N PHE A 754 -2.24 -27.26 22.66
CA PHE A 754 -3.22 -26.41 23.33
C PHE A 754 -2.95 -26.35 24.83
N VAL A 755 -2.98 -25.14 25.39
CA VAL A 755 -2.67 -24.89 26.80
C VAL A 755 -3.79 -24.09 27.46
N PRO A 756 -4.35 -24.55 28.60
CA PRO A 756 -5.48 -23.87 29.23
C PRO A 756 -5.06 -22.58 29.94
N LEU A 757 -5.97 -21.60 29.97
CA LEU A 757 -5.85 -20.44 30.84
C LEU A 757 -6.07 -20.83 32.30
N ILE A 758 -5.24 -20.31 33.20
CA ILE A 758 -5.33 -20.53 34.64
C ILE A 758 -5.50 -19.20 35.39
N GLY A 759 -6.48 -19.15 36.29
CA GLY A 759 -6.81 -17.94 37.03
C GLY A 759 -7.64 -16.94 36.22
N ASN A 760 -7.82 -15.75 36.80
CA ASN A 760 -8.52 -14.66 36.14
C ASN A 760 -7.58 -13.90 35.20
N ILE A 761 -8.07 -13.53 34.02
CA ILE A 761 -7.43 -12.54 33.16
C ILE A 761 -7.40 -11.19 33.89
N CYS A 762 -6.23 -10.56 33.92
CA CYS A 762 -5.95 -9.27 34.54
C CYS A 762 -6.04 -8.14 33.49
N MET A 763 -5.74 -6.89 33.91
CA MET A 763 -5.80 -5.73 33.01
C MET A 763 -4.88 -5.87 31.82
N ASP A 764 -3.60 -6.20 32.07
CA ASP A 764 -2.54 -6.24 31.06
C ASP A 764 -1.88 -7.63 30.92
N MET A 765 -2.38 -8.63 31.66
CA MET A 765 -1.76 -9.97 31.72
C MET A 765 -2.77 -11.09 31.87
N CYS A 766 -2.40 -12.27 31.37
CA CYS A 766 -3.08 -13.52 31.67
C CYS A 766 -2.06 -14.64 31.93
N MET A 767 -2.54 -15.75 32.47
CA MET A 767 -1.70 -16.87 32.89
C MET A 767 -2.19 -18.16 32.24
N ILE A 768 -1.26 -19.03 31.87
CA ILE A 768 -1.51 -20.34 31.28
C ILE A 768 -0.73 -21.42 32.03
N ASP A 769 -1.27 -22.64 32.09
CA ASP A 769 -0.62 -23.79 32.74
C ASP A 769 0.24 -24.57 31.75
N VAL A 770 1.56 -24.36 31.80
CA VAL A 770 2.55 -25.02 30.94
C VAL A 770 3.27 -26.18 31.65
N THR A 771 2.63 -26.83 32.62
CA THR A 771 3.25 -27.92 33.40
C THR A 771 3.72 -29.06 32.53
N ASP A 772 2.87 -29.52 31.61
CA ASP A 772 3.16 -30.67 30.74
C ASP A 772 3.67 -30.24 29.35
N VAL A 773 3.92 -28.94 29.15
CA VAL A 773 4.35 -28.39 27.86
C VAL A 773 5.79 -27.86 27.97
N PRO A 774 6.69 -28.23 27.05
CA PRO A 774 8.05 -27.69 27.01
C PRO A 774 8.02 -26.24 26.51
N ALA A 775 7.64 -25.31 27.39
CA ALA A 775 7.58 -23.88 27.12
C ALA A 775 8.74 -23.13 27.78
N LYS A 776 9.26 -22.12 27.10
CA LYS A 776 10.33 -21.22 27.53
C LYS A 776 9.86 -19.76 27.47
N VAL A 777 10.53 -18.90 28.25
CA VAL A 777 10.33 -17.45 28.14
C VAL A 777 10.67 -17.00 26.72
N ASN A 778 9.84 -16.11 26.17
CA ASN A 778 9.82 -15.63 24.80
C ASN A 778 9.24 -16.57 23.73
N ASP A 779 8.78 -17.78 24.09
CA ASP A 779 8.05 -18.60 23.11
C ASP A 779 6.79 -17.85 22.65
N GLU A 780 6.51 -17.90 21.35
CA GLU A 780 5.33 -17.31 20.73
C GLU A 780 4.07 -18.09 21.12
N VAL A 781 3.00 -17.34 21.39
CA VAL A 781 1.71 -17.87 21.81
C VAL A 781 0.62 -17.27 20.93
N GLU A 782 -0.11 -18.14 20.22
CA GLU A 782 -1.31 -17.76 19.48
C GLU A 782 -2.51 -17.78 20.43
N LEU A 783 -3.16 -16.62 20.58
CA LEU A 783 -4.37 -16.44 21.40
C LEU A 783 -5.63 -16.66 20.58
N PHE A 784 -5.63 -16.20 19.33
CA PHE A 784 -6.55 -16.65 18.30
C PHE A 784 -5.91 -16.58 16.92
N GLY A 785 -6.40 -17.40 15.99
CA GLY A 785 -5.86 -17.56 14.65
C GLY A 785 -6.42 -18.81 13.98
N SER A 786 -5.56 -19.55 13.29
CA SER A 786 -5.92 -20.81 12.63
C SER A 786 -6.16 -21.96 13.61
N HIS A 787 -5.48 -21.97 14.76
CA HIS A 787 -5.55 -23.05 15.75
C HIS A 787 -6.62 -22.78 16.81
N VAL A 788 -6.70 -21.54 17.30
CA VAL A 788 -7.76 -21.09 18.21
C VAL A 788 -8.65 -20.12 17.44
N THR A 789 -9.77 -20.59 16.91
CA THR A 789 -10.58 -19.74 16.02
C THR A 789 -11.31 -18.63 16.79
N VAL A 790 -11.62 -17.53 16.10
CA VAL A 790 -12.44 -16.45 16.66
C VAL A 790 -13.83 -16.96 17.06
N GLN A 791 -14.40 -17.90 16.29
CA GLN A 791 -15.68 -18.53 16.62
C GLN A 791 -15.61 -19.31 17.93
N GLU A 792 -14.54 -20.08 18.16
CA GLU A 792 -14.34 -20.79 19.43
C GLU A 792 -14.34 -19.83 20.62
N LEU A 793 -13.65 -18.69 20.51
CA LEU A 793 -13.65 -17.67 21.56
C LEU A 793 -15.03 -17.05 21.78
N ALA A 794 -15.77 -16.78 20.70
CA ALA A 794 -17.13 -16.25 20.75
C ALA A 794 -18.07 -17.22 21.49
N ASP A 795 -18.02 -18.52 21.17
CA ASP A 795 -18.84 -19.56 21.79
C ASP A 795 -18.54 -19.70 23.28
N ILE A 796 -17.25 -19.74 23.67
CA ILE A 796 -16.82 -19.85 25.07
C ILE A 796 -17.33 -18.66 25.91
N THR A 797 -17.38 -17.47 25.31
CA THR A 797 -17.70 -16.22 26.01
C THR A 797 -19.17 -15.80 25.88
N GLY A 798 -19.96 -16.56 25.11
CA GLY A 798 -21.38 -16.31 24.85
C GLY A 798 -21.61 -15.03 24.06
N THR A 799 -20.81 -14.80 23.01
CA THR A 799 -20.95 -13.66 22.10
C THR A 799 -20.77 -14.09 20.63
N ILE A 800 -20.55 -13.13 19.73
CA ILE A 800 -20.36 -13.29 18.29
C ILE A 800 -18.93 -12.92 17.87
N PRO A 801 -18.42 -13.49 16.76
CA PRO A 801 -17.07 -13.20 16.26
C PRO A 801 -16.77 -11.71 16.03
N TYR A 802 -17.79 -10.91 15.67
CA TYR A 802 -17.65 -9.46 15.52
C TYR A 802 -17.15 -8.79 16.81
N GLU A 803 -17.66 -9.19 17.98
CA GLU A 803 -17.27 -8.58 19.26
C GLU A 803 -15.80 -8.93 19.58
N ILE A 804 -15.37 -10.16 19.32
CA ILE A 804 -13.99 -10.60 19.56
C ILE A 804 -12.98 -9.82 18.68
N LEU A 805 -13.30 -9.62 17.40
CA LEU A 805 -12.41 -8.89 16.48
C LEU A 805 -12.36 -7.40 16.79
N THR A 806 -13.51 -6.79 17.05
CA THR A 806 -13.62 -5.34 17.32
C THR A 806 -13.15 -4.96 18.72
N SER A 807 -13.10 -5.89 19.67
CA SER A 807 -12.62 -5.62 21.03
C SER A 807 -11.11 -5.44 21.12
N ILE A 808 -10.35 -5.85 20.10
CA ILE A 808 -8.89 -5.74 20.11
C ILE A 808 -8.47 -4.28 20.06
N SER A 809 -7.89 -3.83 21.18
CA SER A 809 -7.51 -2.45 21.42
C SER A 809 -6.50 -1.95 20.39
N GLU A 810 -6.53 -0.65 20.07
CA GLU A 810 -5.50 0.02 19.27
C GLU A 810 -4.09 -0.07 19.89
N ARG A 811 -4.00 -0.37 21.20
CA ARG A 811 -2.73 -0.67 21.89
C ARG A 811 -2.01 -1.90 21.33
N VAL A 812 -2.74 -2.83 20.73
CA VAL A 812 -2.17 -4.00 20.07
C VAL A 812 -1.70 -3.60 18.68
N LYS A 813 -0.41 -3.75 18.39
CA LYS A 813 0.14 -3.38 17.08
C LYS A 813 -0.43 -4.30 15.99
N ARG A 814 -0.98 -3.70 14.93
CA ARG A 814 -1.38 -4.42 13.72
C ARG A 814 -0.19 -4.59 12.79
N ILE A 815 0.00 -5.79 12.26
CA ILE A 815 1.06 -6.12 11.31
C ILE A 815 0.42 -6.75 10.08
N TYR A 816 0.59 -6.13 8.92
CA TYR A 816 0.06 -6.65 7.66
C TYR A 816 1.10 -7.53 6.98
N VAL A 817 0.73 -8.77 6.70
CA VAL A 817 1.62 -9.75 6.07
C VAL A 817 1.11 -10.12 4.68
N ASN A 818 2.04 -10.17 3.73
CA ASN A 818 1.88 -10.79 2.42
C ASN A 818 2.81 -12.01 2.43
N GLU A 819 2.23 -13.20 2.39
CA GLU A 819 3.01 -14.44 2.20
C GLU A 819 3.47 -14.61 0.73
#